data_AF-A0A5Q2NX72-F1
#
_entry.id   AF-A0A5Q2NX72-F1
#
_cell.length_a   1.000
_cell.length_b   1.000
_cell.length_c   1.000
_cell.angle_alpha   90.00
_cell.angle_beta   90.00
_cell.angle_gamma   90.00
#
_symmetry.space_group_name_H-M   'P 1'
#
loop_
_entity.id
_entity.type
_entity.pdbx_description
1 polymer ?
#
loop_
_entity_poly.entity_id
_entity_poly.type
_entity_poly.pdbx_seq_one_letter_code
_entity_poly.pdbx_strand_id
1 'polypeptide(L)'
;MVKMESIQSNSLTEEEISVQLIDYFERVYGNYSEKDACLVISGKKGDSKSLSLSQAFLYPSQSAEMAQFVYAKRNAYSLYVGIALQDKAKIAGGRGTADTALAVPGFGGDFDYFQPGHHKAASIFPSKEAALQLIEKFPFLPSLLIHSGGGFQPQWLFTDLYLFDHPDKRAAYQKVSSRLQKWFRQQAPDITIDNVGNCAQLFRIPFTKNLKVPDQPKTVELVYFNENRYSFEEIAAWLDEQEVAGSKAALKPQSNHGNHAKTNLADANKIIPKCGFMKEVTGNQAHQTEPQWLSMGSILVHCENGRELIHKFSEQYPGYSREETEQKFARYWDERDNADSRTSVLRPHTCEHIESISSACQTCPYLGKIKSPIALGYAKPEPEESIAMIKVAIEQFSEAAESGQKPDDSALVNADVFGQLIELEKDVNTMVKATSLENEITGLTGLGKRGIKQFKKSLTLERLKSSEYVSNTSPSRFYMPTINGNMEFKPALVAEEILSEHHFIFDHDSIYIYTDGVYDSDTARDTIDYLITRKLGDDFSARRHRDVLLHLTTTIKSENRFTVSLIHDEYTSKYINVKNGLLDWRTGKLIEHTPDMIFRNQIPVNWNVEADRQLASRFIQSVVPNDTVRLIEEWVGYCLTPSIRYQKLLLVRGSGNNGKSAFLAYCKNLVGRKNVSHVELQELDGHRFKVAGLKDKLLNVYADIDFKRLQGTSVLKNLVVGDEITAEEKGGKPFVMKSYAKLMFSANEIPSTSDNSDGFFRRLFIVPFDRKFEGTNRDRNMEKQLNSKEYLESLLLVAIDGLRRLEANGEFSESASVRRELEIFEFEQKPIAQFLEDECVLHSNSEDRANSVSKEELFSVYRLWCERNGRAALNNTNFYKSLYRETGLTKEKNEFQPRVAGKQVRHISGITLQVESEEDENPFDM
;
A
#
# COMPACT_ATOMS: atom_id res chain seq x y z
N MET A 1 -15.44 -20.99 5.87
CA MET A 1 -16.91 -21.22 5.80
C MET A 1 -17.63 -20.12 6.59
N VAL A 2 -17.85 -18.97 5.96
CA VAL A 2 -18.89 -18.05 6.43
C VAL A 2 -20.22 -18.74 6.10
N LYS A 3 -21.10 -18.94 7.08
CA LYS A 3 -22.52 -19.22 6.80
C LYS A 3 -23.09 -17.94 6.16
N MET A 4 -22.96 -17.82 4.85
CA MET A 4 -23.73 -16.86 4.06
C MET A 4 -24.93 -17.63 3.53
N GLU A 5 -26.14 -17.14 3.82
CA GLU A 5 -27.39 -17.74 3.35
C GLU A 5 -27.34 -17.83 1.83
N SER A 6 -27.43 -19.05 1.29
CA SER A 6 -27.63 -19.22 -0.14
C SER A 6 -29.02 -18.68 -0.49
N ILE A 7 -29.12 -17.86 -1.53
CA ILE A 7 -30.42 -17.48 -2.09
C ILE A 7 -30.98 -18.75 -2.74
N GLN A 8 -31.75 -19.53 -1.97
CA GLN A 8 -32.29 -20.79 -2.44
C GLN A 8 -33.38 -20.54 -3.48
N SER A 9 -33.07 -20.84 -4.74
CA SER A 9 -33.98 -20.69 -5.90
C SER A 9 -35.34 -21.42 -5.79
N ASN A 10 -35.49 -22.35 -4.84
CA ASN A 10 -36.67 -23.21 -4.74
C ASN A 10 -37.89 -22.55 -4.09
N SER A 11 -37.78 -21.31 -3.60
CA SER A 11 -38.88 -20.57 -2.95
C SER A 11 -39.25 -19.24 -3.63
N LEU A 12 -38.64 -18.91 -4.77
CA LEU A 12 -38.86 -17.63 -5.46
C LEU A 12 -39.95 -17.76 -6.54
N THR A 13 -40.84 -16.77 -6.61
CA THR A 13 -41.87 -16.57 -7.63
C THR A 13 -41.26 -16.22 -8.99
N GLU A 14 -42.10 -16.25 -10.04
CA GLU A 14 -41.71 -15.84 -11.39
C GLU A 14 -41.14 -14.42 -11.44
N GLU A 15 -41.86 -13.48 -10.82
CA GLU A 15 -41.50 -12.07 -10.76
C GLU A 15 -40.19 -11.88 -9.98
N GLU A 16 -40.00 -12.57 -8.85
CA GLU A 16 -38.77 -12.47 -8.06
C GLU A 16 -37.55 -12.97 -8.83
N ILE A 17 -37.68 -14.06 -9.61
CA ILE A 17 -36.56 -14.56 -10.41
C ILE A 17 -36.24 -13.62 -11.57
N SER A 18 -37.25 -13.04 -12.21
CA SER A 18 -37.03 -12.02 -13.25
C SER A 18 -36.33 -10.78 -12.70
N VAL A 19 -36.73 -10.28 -11.52
CA VAL A 19 -36.06 -9.14 -10.86
C VAL A 19 -34.61 -9.48 -10.50
N GLN A 20 -34.36 -10.67 -9.94
CA GLN A 20 -33.01 -11.11 -9.60
C GLN A 20 -32.10 -11.30 -10.82
N LEU A 21 -32.66 -11.73 -11.96
CA LEU A 21 -31.93 -11.82 -13.22
C LEU A 21 -31.57 -10.43 -13.76
N ILE A 22 -32.48 -9.46 -13.70
CA ILE A 22 -32.20 -8.07 -14.11
C ILE A 22 -31.10 -7.49 -13.22
N ASP A 23 -31.23 -7.59 -11.89
CA ASP A 23 -30.21 -7.14 -10.93
C ASP A 23 -28.84 -7.77 -11.21
N TYR A 24 -28.81 -9.07 -11.48
CA TYR A 24 -27.59 -9.78 -11.86
C TYR A 24 -26.94 -9.18 -13.10
N PHE A 25 -27.69 -8.96 -14.19
CA PHE A 25 -27.13 -8.40 -15.42
C PHE A 25 -26.68 -6.95 -15.22
N GLU A 26 -27.48 -6.11 -14.55
CA GLU A 26 -27.15 -4.71 -14.30
C GLU A 26 -25.91 -4.55 -13.42
N ARG A 27 -25.78 -5.34 -12.35
CA ARG A 27 -24.62 -5.24 -11.44
C ARG A 27 -23.34 -5.85 -12.02
N VAL A 28 -23.45 -6.81 -12.95
CA VAL A 28 -22.29 -7.39 -13.65
C VAL A 28 -21.85 -6.51 -14.80
N TYR A 29 -22.76 -6.10 -15.69
CA TYR A 29 -22.42 -5.43 -16.95
C TYR A 29 -22.60 -3.92 -16.90
N GLY A 30 -23.11 -3.36 -15.80
CA GLY A 30 -23.23 -1.92 -15.57
C GLY A 30 -24.09 -1.21 -16.62
N ASN A 31 -23.90 0.11 -16.74
CA ASN A 31 -24.46 0.89 -17.84
C ASN A 31 -23.41 1.06 -18.94
N TYR A 32 -23.79 0.78 -20.19
CA TYR A 32 -22.93 1.00 -21.36
C TYR A 32 -23.70 1.77 -22.44
N SER A 33 -23.07 2.79 -23.03
CA SER A 33 -23.77 3.79 -23.85
C SER A 33 -23.72 3.55 -25.36
N GLU A 34 -22.94 2.57 -25.85
CA GLU A 34 -22.86 2.30 -27.29
C GLU A 34 -24.08 1.56 -27.81
N LYS A 35 -24.62 2.02 -28.94
CA LYS A 35 -25.91 1.55 -29.48
C LYS A 35 -25.91 0.10 -29.99
N ASP A 36 -24.74 -0.49 -30.26
CA ASP A 36 -24.60 -1.82 -30.87
C ASP A 36 -24.03 -2.89 -29.93
N ALA A 37 -23.87 -2.56 -28.64
CA ALA A 37 -23.42 -3.54 -27.65
C ALA A 37 -24.53 -4.54 -27.33
N CYS A 38 -24.17 -5.82 -27.26
CA CYS A 38 -25.11 -6.88 -26.94
C CYS A 38 -24.53 -7.96 -26.01
N LEU A 39 -25.43 -8.63 -25.30
CA LEU A 39 -25.17 -9.89 -24.62
C LEU A 39 -25.79 -11.03 -25.41
N VAL A 40 -25.07 -12.14 -25.52
CA VAL A 40 -25.56 -13.34 -26.22
C VAL A 40 -25.86 -14.43 -25.20
N ILE A 41 -27.14 -14.81 -25.11
CA ILE A 41 -27.58 -15.94 -24.32
C ILE A 41 -27.53 -17.20 -25.18
N SER A 42 -26.70 -18.14 -24.78
CA SER A 42 -26.50 -19.42 -25.48
C SER A 42 -27.03 -20.58 -24.65
N GLY A 43 -27.49 -21.66 -25.27
CA GLY A 43 -28.08 -22.80 -24.56
C GLY A 43 -27.77 -24.16 -25.17
N LYS A 44 -27.63 -25.17 -24.31
CA LYS A 44 -27.50 -26.58 -24.68
C LYS A 44 -28.70 -27.38 -24.21
N LYS A 45 -29.21 -28.27 -25.07
CA LYS A 45 -30.31 -29.18 -24.72
C LYS A 45 -29.71 -30.49 -24.19
N GLY A 46 -30.05 -30.88 -22.96
CA GLY A 46 -29.51 -32.08 -22.30
C GLY A 46 -27.98 -32.06 -22.19
N ASP A 47 -27.35 -33.19 -22.50
CA ASP A 47 -25.90 -33.40 -22.50
C ASP A 47 -25.22 -33.07 -23.85
N SER A 48 -25.96 -32.49 -24.81
CA SER A 48 -25.45 -32.17 -26.15
C SER A 48 -24.15 -31.35 -26.09
N LYS A 49 -23.19 -31.69 -26.95
CA LYS A 49 -21.93 -30.94 -27.08
C LYS A 49 -22.12 -29.61 -27.81
N SER A 50 -23.13 -29.47 -28.67
CA SER A 50 -23.39 -28.26 -29.46
C SER A 50 -24.37 -27.29 -28.78
N LEU A 51 -24.15 -25.99 -28.99
CA LEU A 51 -25.11 -24.94 -28.63
C LEU A 51 -26.28 -25.01 -29.62
N SER A 52 -27.48 -25.32 -29.14
CA SER A 52 -28.69 -25.41 -29.95
C SER A 52 -29.60 -24.18 -29.79
N LEU A 53 -29.18 -23.23 -28.95
CA LEU A 53 -29.83 -21.94 -28.72
C LEU A 53 -28.74 -20.85 -28.70
N SER A 54 -28.98 -19.75 -29.41
CA SER A 54 -28.14 -18.54 -29.41
C SER A 54 -29.03 -17.36 -29.72
N GLN A 55 -29.12 -16.39 -28.81
CA GLN A 55 -29.94 -15.19 -28.98
C GLN A 55 -29.19 -13.96 -28.45
N ALA A 56 -29.04 -12.94 -29.28
CA ALA A 56 -28.40 -11.67 -28.91
C ALA A 56 -29.46 -10.65 -28.47
N PHE A 57 -29.16 -9.93 -27.37
CA PHE A 57 -29.97 -8.87 -26.80
C PHE A 57 -29.13 -7.60 -26.72
N LEU A 58 -29.63 -6.48 -27.26
CA LEU A 58 -28.97 -5.18 -27.08
C LEU A 58 -28.96 -4.83 -25.60
N TYR A 59 -27.83 -4.36 -25.11
CA TYR A 59 -27.63 -4.07 -23.70
C TYR A 59 -27.21 -2.60 -23.53
N PRO A 60 -27.75 -1.86 -22.54
CA PRO A 60 -28.70 -2.30 -21.51
C PRO A 60 -30.18 -2.26 -21.93
N SER A 61 -30.49 -1.82 -23.16
CA SER A 61 -31.87 -1.49 -23.59
C SER A 61 -32.85 -2.67 -23.61
N GLN A 62 -32.38 -3.91 -23.73
CA GLN A 62 -33.21 -5.12 -23.77
C GLN A 62 -33.00 -6.04 -22.55
N SER A 63 -32.59 -5.48 -21.40
CA SER A 63 -32.28 -6.29 -20.20
C SER A 63 -33.51 -7.03 -19.64
N ALA A 64 -34.68 -6.41 -19.70
CA ALA A 64 -35.93 -7.03 -19.27
C ALA A 64 -36.35 -8.20 -20.19
N GLU A 65 -36.28 -8.02 -21.51
CA GLU A 65 -36.58 -9.09 -22.48
C GLU A 65 -35.57 -10.24 -22.37
N MET A 66 -34.30 -9.92 -22.10
CA MET A 66 -33.26 -10.92 -21.85
C MET A 66 -33.57 -11.75 -20.60
N ALA A 67 -33.95 -11.11 -19.48
CA ALA A 67 -34.32 -11.81 -18.26
C ALA A 67 -35.56 -12.72 -18.46
N GLN A 68 -36.58 -12.24 -19.17
CA GLN A 68 -37.75 -13.03 -19.55
C GLN A 68 -37.38 -14.24 -20.43
N PHE A 69 -36.48 -14.05 -21.40
CA PHE A 69 -35.99 -15.14 -22.24
C PHE A 69 -35.25 -16.20 -21.44
N VAL A 70 -34.35 -15.79 -20.53
CA VAL A 70 -33.64 -16.70 -19.63
C VAL A 70 -34.63 -17.48 -18.78
N TYR A 71 -35.59 -16.80 -18.16
CA TYR A 71 -36.62 -17.43 -17.35
C TYR A 71 -37.40 -18.50 -18.12
N ALA A 72 -37.88 -18.17 -19.33
CA ALA A 72 -38.65 -19.09 -20.17
C ALA A 72 -37.86 -20.33 -20.61
N LYS A 73 -36.52 -20.23 -20.71
CA LYS A 73 -35.66 -21.32 -21.20
C LYS A 73 -34.93 -22.09 -20.10
N ARG A 74 -34.94 -21.59 -18.85
CA ARG A 74 -34.13 -22.08 -17.71
C ARG A 74 -34.23 -23.56 -17.36
N ASN A 75 -35.36 -24.20 -17.70
CA ASN A 75 -35.63 -25.61 -17.42
C ASN A 75 -35.42 -26.51 -18.64
N ALA A 76 -35.36 -25.93 -19.84
CA ALA A 76 -35.25 -26.67 -21.10
C ALA A 76 -33.82 -26.70 -21.67
N TYR A 77 -32.99 -25.74 -21.26
CA TYR A 77 -31.61 -25.59 -21.72
C TYR A 77 -30.68 -25.33 -20.53
N SER A 78 -29.46 -25.87 -20.61
CA SER A 78 -28.33 -25.35 -19.84
C SER A 78 -27.94 -24.02 -20.45
N LEU A 79 -28.23 -22.91 -19.78
CA LEU A 79 -28.05 -21.56 -20.29
C LEU A 79 -26.70 -20.95 -19.90
N TYR A 80 -26.15 -20.14 -20.80
CA TYR A 80 -24.87 -19.49 -20.67
C TYR A 80 -24.91 -18.04 -21.16
N VAL A 81 -24.10 -17.18 -20.54
CA VAL A 81 -23.81 -15.81 -20.98
C VAL A 81 -22.31 -15.59 -21.04
N GLY A 82 -21.83 -14.81 -22.01
CA GLY A 82 -20.41 -14.46 -22.11
C GLY A 82 -20.03 -13.33 -21.15
N ILE A 83 -18.80 -13.33 -20.63
CA ILE A 83 -18.35 -12.27 -19.71
C ILE A 83 -18.21 -10.91 -20.39
N ALA A 84 -17.88 -10.83 -21.68
CA ALA A 84 -17.73 -9.55 -22.38
C ALA A 84 -18.99 -9.15 -23.16
N LEU A 85 -19.28 -7.84 -23.18
CA LEU A 85 -20.20 -7.22 -24.12
C LEU A 85 -19.65 -7.36 -25.54
N GLN A 86 -20.52 -7.75 -26.47
CA GLN A 86 -20.16 -8.07 -27.85
C GLN A 86 -20.68 -7.01 -28.82
N ASP A 87 -19.93 -6.78 -29.89
CA ASP A 87 -20.36 -5.98 -31.03
C ASP A 87 -21.40 -6.77 -31.85
N LYS A 88 -22.68 -6.37 -31.76
CA LYS A 88 -23.79 -7.07 -32.41
C LYS A 88 -23.60 -7.16 -33.92
N ALA A 89 -22.96 -6.18 -34.55
CA ALA A 89 -22.72 -6.18 -35.99
C ALA A 89 -21.65 -7.21 -36.40
N LYS A 90 -20.70 -7.53 -35.51
CA LYS A 90 -19.57 -8.43 -35.81
C LYS A 90 -19.80 -9.89 -35.44
N ILE A 91 -20.73 -10.21 -34.53
CA ILE A 91 -20.91 -11.59 -34.06
C ILE A 91 -21.57 -12.55 -35.05
N ALA A 92 -22.12 -12.07 -36.16
CA ALA A 92 -22.76 -12.88 -37.22
C ALA A 92 -23.76 -13.95 -36.70
N GLY A 93 -24.48 -13.64 -35.60
CA GLY A 93 -25.44 -14.57 -34.95
C GLY A 93 -24.81 -15.63 -34.02
N GLY A 94 -23.48 -15.67 -33.93
CA GLY A 94 -22.73 -16.51 -33.00
C GLY A 94 -22.66 -15.92 -31.58
N ARG A 95 -22.03 -16.68 -30.67
CA ARG A 95 -21.85 -16.33 -29.25
C ARG A 95 -20.88 -15.16 -28.98
N GLY A 96 -20.23 -14.64 -30.01
CA GLY A 96 -19.08 -13.73 -29.89
C GLY A 96 -17.75 -14.44 -29.61
N THR A 97 -16.65 -13.78 -29.96
CA THR A 97 -15.27 -14.20 -29.74
C THR A 97 -14.53 -13.13 -28.97
N ALA A 98 -13.25 -13.37 -28.65
CA ALA A 98 -12.41 -12.32 -28.07
C ALA A 98 -12.38 -11.11 -29.01
N ASP A 99 -12.27 -11.32 -30.32
CA ASP A 99 -12.17 -10.28 -31.35
C ASP A 99 -13.41 -9.40 -31.47
N THR A 100 -14.59 -9.93 -31.18
CA THR A 100 -15.85 -9.17 -31.21
C THR A 100 -16.23 -8.53 -29.88
N ALA A 101 -15.42 -8.71 -28.83
CA ALA A 101 -15.66 -8.08 -27.53
C ALA A 101 -15.43 -6.56 -27.60
N LEU A 102 -16.38 -5.77 -27.08
CA LEU A 102 -16.31 -4.30 -26.96
C LEU A 102 -15.84 -3.87 -25.57
N ALA A 103 -16.36 -4.51 -24.54
CA ALA A 103 -16.04 -4.19 -23.15
C ALA A 103 -16.15 -5.44 -22.29
N VAL A 104 -15.37 -5.51 -21.21
CA VAL A 104 -15.41 -6.62 -20.26
C VAL A 104 -15.55 -6.06 -18.83
N PRO A 105 -16.46 -6.61 -18.02
CA PRO A 105 -16.72 -6.13 -16.68
C PRO A 105 -15.72 -6.65 -15.65
N GLY A 106 -14.83 -7.59 -16.00
CA GLY A 106 -13.92 -8.22 -15.04
C GLY A 106 -13.23 -9.47 -15.57
N PHE A 107 -12.48 -10.14 -14.70
CA PHE A 107 -11.96 -11.49 -14.96
C PHE A 107 -12.93 -12.56 -14.46
N GLY A 108 -12.86 -13.77 -15.00
CA GLY A 108 -13.69 -14.88 -14.53
C GLY A 108 -13.14 -16.23 -14.97
N GLY A 109 -13.34 -17.26 -14.14
CA GLY A 109 -12.83 -18.61 -14.41
C GLY A 109 -13.84 -19.71 -14.09
N ASP A 110 -13.58 -20.93 -14.56
CA ASP A 110 -14.40 -22.12 -14.27
C ASP A 110 -13.53 -23.17 -13.55
N PHE A 111 -13.92 -23.53 -12.32
CA PHE A 111 -13.18 -24.37 -11.39
C PHE A 111 -13.99 -25.63 -11.10
N ASP A 112 -13.90 -26.60 -12.01
CA ASP A 112 -14.59 -27.88 -11.93
C ASP A 112 -13.94 -28.81 -10.90
N TYR A 113 -14.75 -29.45 -10.06
CA TYR A 113 -14.30 -30.47 -9.11
C TYR A 113 -14.92 -31.83 -9.41
N PHE A 114 -14.29 -32.88 -8.89
CA PHE A 114 -14.69 -34.25 -9.11
C PHE A 114 -16.08 -34.52 -8.52
N GLN A 115 -16.92 -35.14 -9.33
CA GLN A 115 -18.23 -35.64 -8.92
C GLN A 115 -18.34 -37.13 -9.26
N PRO A 116 -18.96 -37.96 -8.40
CA PRO A 116 -19.19 -39.36 -8.70
C PRO A 116 -19.90 -39.50 -10.06
N GLY A 117 -19.29 -40.23 -11.01
CA GLY A 117 -19.80 -40.43 -12.37
C GLY A 117 -19.08 -39.65 -13.49
N HIS A 118 -18.08 -38.81 -13.18
CA HIS A 118 -17.25 -38.13 -14.20
C HIS A 118 -16.04 -38.97 -14.64
N HIS A 119 -15.89 -39.23 -15.95
CA HIS A 119 -14.90 -40.17 -16.51
C HIS A 119 -13.42 -39.71 -16.55
N LYS A 120 -13.04 -38.57 -15.96
CA LYS A 120 -11.63 -38.11 -15.93
C LYS A 120 -11.29 -37.46 -14.59
N ALA A 121 -10.89 -38.27 -13.61
CA ALA A 121 -10.55 -37.81 -12.26
C ALA A 121 -9.14 -37.18 -12.13
N ALA A 122 -8.23 -37.44 -13.07
CA ALA A 122 -6.81 -37.16 -12.86
C ALA A 122 -6.38 -35.68 -12.94
N SER A 123 -7.23 -34.77 -13.41
CA SER A 123 -6.84 -33.37 -13.68
C SER A 123 -7.91 -32.34 -13.31
N ILE A 124 -8.83 -32.68 -12.41
CA ILE A 124 -9.87 -31.78 -11.88
C ILE A 124 -9.77 -31.73 -10.36
N PHE A 125 -10.31 -30.69 -9.70
CA PHE A 125 -10.18 -30.55 -8.25
C PHE A 125 -10.76 -31.78 -7.53
N PRO A 126 -10.09 -32.34 -6.51
CA PRO A 126 -10.54 -33.58 -5.87
C PRO A 126 -11.84 -33.41 -5.06
N SER A 127 -12.15 -32.19 -4.63
CA SER A 127 -13.38 -31.88 -3.90
C SER A 127 -13.83 -30.42 -4.10
N LYS A 128 -15.06 -30.14 -3.69
CA LYS A 128 -15.63 -28.78 -3.64
C LYS A 128 -14.75 -27.84 -2.82
N GLU A 129 -14.24 -28.32 -1.69
CA GLU A 129 -13.40 -27.57 -0.75
C GLU A 129 -12.05 -27.24 -1.37
N ALA A 130 -11.45 -28.17 -2.13
CA ALA A 130 -10.17 -27.92 -2.80
C ALA A 130 -10.28 -26.82 -3.87
N ALA A 131 -11.39 -26.78 -4.62
CA ALA A 131 -11.66 -25.70 -5.57
C ALA A 131 -11.83 -24.35 -4.86
N LEU A 132 -12.62 -24.30 -3.77
CA LEU A 132 -12.80 -23.08 -2.98
C LEU A 132 -11.50 -22.57 -2.36
N GLN A 133 -10.69 -23.46 -1.79
CA GLN A 133 -9.39 -23.08 -1.21
C GLN A 133 -8.46 -22.44 -2.23
N LEU A 134 -8.47 -22.88 -3.49
CA LEU A 134 -7.66 -22.25 -4.52
C LEU A 134 -8.19 -20.86 -4.90
N ILE A 135 -9.51 -20.72 -5.02
CA ILE A 135 -10.15 -19.42 -5.30
C ILE A 135 -9.84 -18.44 -4.16
N GLU A 136 -9.93 -18.89 -2.90
CA GLU A 136 -9.64 -18.09 -1.70
C GLU A 136 -8.15 -17.76 -1.51
N LYS A 137 -7.23 -18.49 -2.17
CA LYS A 137 -5.81 -18.12 -2.19
C LYS A 137 -5.52 -16.88 -3.02
N PHE A 138 -6.38 -16.54 -3.98
CA PHE A 138 -6.22 -15.30 -4.74
C PHE A 138 -6.63 -14.14 -3.83
N PRO A 139 -5.76 -13.13 -3.62
CA PRO A 139 -5.99 -12.12 -2.58
C PRO A 139 -7.16 -11.19 -2.87
N PHE A 140 -7.63 -11.17 -4.11
CA PHE A 140 -8.87 -10.51 -4.49
C PHE A 140 -10.01 -11.52 -4.34
N LEU A 141 -10.94 -11.24 -3.43
CA LEU A 141 -12.15 -12.04 -3.31
C LEU A 141 -12.99 -11.86 -4.57
N PRO A 142 -13.60 -12.91 -5.16
CA PRO A 142 -14.54 -12.71 -6.26
C PRO A 142 -15.65 -11.71 -5.87
N SER A 143 -16.05 -10.86 -6.79
CA SER A 143 -17.21 -9.98 -6.62
C SER A 143 -18.49 -10.81 -6.57
N LEU A 144 -18.55 -11.87 -7.38
CA LEU A 144 -19.58 -12.89 -7.30
C LEU A 144 -19.01 -14.29 -7.48
N LEU A 145 -19.71 -15.26 -6.92
CA LEU A 145 -19.37 -16.68 -7.03
C LEU A 145 -20.62 -17.46 -7.42
N ILE A 146 -20.57 -18.14 -8.57
CA ILE A 146 -21.67 -18.99 -9.05
C ILE A 146 -21.28 -20.45 -8.87
N HIS A 147 -22.17 -21.27 -8.31
CA HIS A 147 -22.03 -22.72 -8.31
C HIS A 147 -22.82 -23.30 -9.47
N SER A 148 -22.11 -23.92 -10.40
CA SER A 148 -22.67 -24.38 -11.67
C SER A 148 -23.38 -25.74 -11.58
N GLY A 149 -23.43 -26.33 -10.38
CA GLY A 149 -23.78 -27.73 -10.14
C GLY A 149 -22.61 -28.70 -10.34
N GLY A 150 -21.54 -28.31 -11.06
CA GLY A 150 -20.34 -29.13 -11.33
C GLY A 150 -19.01 -28.52 -10.87
N GLY A 151 -19.01 -27.22 -10.61
CA GLY A 151 -17.82 -26.42 -10.36
C GLY A 151 -18.19 -25.01 -9.92
N PHE A 152 -17.19 -24.20 -9.58
CA PHE A 152 -17.36 -22.79 -9.23
C PHE A 152 -16.95 -21.87 -10.35
N GLN A 153 -17.73 -20.81 -10.54
CA GLN A 153 -17.53 -19.78 -11.54
C GLN A 153 -17.35 -18.41 -10.85
N PRO A 154 -16.15 -18.13 -10.27
CA PRO A 154 -15.83 -16.83 -9.70
C PRO A 154 -15.70 -15.76 -10.78
N GLN A 155 -16.16 -14.55 -10.48
CA GLN A 155 -15.92 -13.36 -11.31
C GLN A 155 -15.40 -12.20 -10.43
N TRP A 156 -14.32 -11.56 -10.87
CA TRP A 156 -13.69 -10.39 -10.25
C TRP A 156 -14.02 -9.17 -11.08
N LEU A 157 -15.06 -8.45 -10.68
CA LEU A 157 -15.59 -7.31 -11.44
C LEU A 157 -14.75 -6.06 -11.21
N PHE A 158 -14.61 -5.27 -12.25
CA PHE A 158 -13.91 -4.00 -12.24
C PHE A 158 -14.81 -2.86 -11.75
N THR A 159 -14.19 -1.79 -11.26
CA THR A 159 -14.89 -0.55 -10.84
C THR A 159 -15.64 0.07 -12.01
N ASP A 160 -15.02 0.05 -13.19
CA ASP A 160 -15.59 0.47 -14.47
C ASP A 160 -15.40 -0.64 -15.51
N LEU A 161 -16.27 -0.70 -16.52
CA LEU A 161 -16.10 -1.60 -17.66
C LEU A 161 -14.75 -1.34 -18.35
N TYR A 162 -13.97 -2.39 -18.55
CA TYR A 162 -12.72 -2.29 -19.30
C TYR A 162 -13.00 -2.30 -20.80
N LEU A 163 -12.82 -1.15 -21.45
CA LEU A 163 -13.17 -0.94 -22.86
C LEU A 163 -12.04 -1.39 -23.81
N PHE A 164 -12.41 -2.07 -24.90
CA PHE A 164 -11.52 -2.43 -26.01
C PHE A 164 -11.59 -1.40 -27.15
N ASP A 165 -11.58 -0.12 -26.80
CA ASP A 165 -11.63 1.03 -27.72
C ASP A 165 -10.26 1.36 -28.37
N HIS A 166 -9.18 0.72 -27.89
CA HIS A 166 -7.82 0.86 -28.43
C HIS A 166 -7.10 -0.51 -28.52
N PRO A 167 -6.33 -0.79 -29.59
CA PRO A 167 -5.58 -2.06 -29.73
C PRO A 167 -4.68 -2.39 -28.53
N ASP A 168 -4.03 -1.38 -27.95
CA ASP A 168 -3.14 -1.56 -26.80
C ASP A 168 -3.89 -2.02 -25.54
N LYS A 169 -5.13 -1.58 -25.34
CA LYS A 169 -5.94 -2.02 -24.19
C LYS A 169 -6.27 -3.51 -24.28
N ARG A 170 -6.53 -4.00 -25.48
CA ARG A 170 -6.77 -5.43 -25.75
C ARG A 170 -5.51 -6.26 -25.47
N ALA A 171 -4.35 -5.81 -25.96
CA ALA A 171 -3.08 -6.46 -25.69
C ALA A 171 -2.73 -6.46 -24.20
N ALA A 172 -2.97 -5.34 -23.49
CA ALA A 172 -2.78 -5.23 -22.06
C ALA A 172 -3.67 -6.21 -21.28
N TYR A 173 -4.96 -6.28 -21.62
CA TYR A 173 -5.88 -7.23 -21.00
C TYR A 173 -5.45 -8.69 -21.21
N GLN A 174 -5.05 -9.05 -22.43
CA GLN A 174 -4.53 -10.38 -22.75
C GLN A 174 -3.26 -10.72 -21.95
N LYS A 175 -2.35 -9.75 -21.77
CA LYS A 175 -1.15 -9.92 -20.96
C LYS A 175 -1.48 -10.18 -19.49
N VAL A 176 -2.35 -9.37 -18.90
CA VAL A 176 -2.78 -9.53 -17.49
C VAL A 176 -3.53 -10.86 -17.30
N SER A 177 -4.46 -11.17 -18.19
CA SER A 177 -5.19 -12.45 -18.24
C SER A 177 -4.25 -13.66 -18.28
N SER A 178 -3.21 -13.62 -19.11
CA SER A 178 -2.21 -14.69 -19.20
C SER A 178 -1.42 -14.87 -17.91
N ARG A 179 -1.08 -13.77 -17.22
CA ARG A 179 -0.41 -13.81 -15.92
C ARG A 179 -1.32 -14.34 -14.82
N LEU A 180 -2.59 -13.96 -14.82
CA LEU A 180 -3.59 -14.49 -13.90
C LEU A 180 -3.75 -16.01 -14.08
N GLN A 181 -3.89 -16.47 -15.33
CA GLN A 181 -3.94 -17.90 -15.66
C GLN A 181 -2.69 -18.65 -15.19
N LYS A 182 -1.51 -18.06 -15.43
CA LYS A 182 -0.22 -18.63 -15.02
C LYS A 182 -0.14 -18.74 -13.50
N TRP A 183 -0.58 -17.73 -12.77
CA TRP A 183 -0.59 -17.74 -11.31
C TRP A 183 -1.48 -18.88 -10.77
N PHE A 184 -2.72 -19.01 -11.23
CA PHE A 184 -3.60 -20.11 -10.80
C PHE A 184 -3.01 -21.50 -11.13
N ARG A 185 -2.40 -21.66 -12.32
CA ARG A 185 -1.70 -22.90 -12.68
C ARG A 185 -0.49 -23.19 -11.78
N GLN A 186 0.25 -22.17 -11.35
CA GLN A 186 1.36 -22.37 -10.41
C GLN A 186 0.87 -22.85 -9.03
N GLN A 187 -0.31 -22.41 -8.61
CA GLN A 187 -0.90 -22.81 -7.34
C GLN A 187 -1.50 -24.22 -7.36
N ALA A 188 -1.83 -24.75 -8.55
CA ALA A 188 -2.39 -26.09 -8.75
C ALA A 188 -1.91 -26.72 -10.09
N PRO A 189 -0.63 -27.13 -10.18
CA PRO A 189 0.01 -27.53 -11.44
C PRO A 189 -0.59 -28.80 -12.07
N ASP A 190 -1.14 -29.68 -11.23
CA ASP A 190 -1.74 -30.95 -11.67
C ASP A 190 -3.25 -30.83 -11.97
N ILE A 191 -3.84 -29.64 -11.78
CA ILE A 191 -5.27 -29.39 -12.00
C ILE A 191 -5.46 -28.54 -13.26
N THR A 192 -6.34 -29.01 -14.15
CA THR A 192 -6.78 -28.24 -15.31
C THR A 192 -7.80 -27.21 -14.86
N ILE A 193 -7.44 -25.94 -14.98
CA ILE A 193 -8.31 -24.79 -14.74
C ILE A 193 -8.59 -24.14 -16.10
N ASP A 194 -9.87 -23.97 -16.43
CA ASP A 194 -10.28 -23.26 -17.63
C ASP A 194 -9.78 -21.81 -17.60
N ASN A 195 -9.60 -21.20 -18.77
CA ASN A 195 -8.88 -19.93 -18.88
C ASN A 195 -9.57 -18.79 -18.10
N VAL A 196 -8.97 -18.40 -16.96
CA VAL A 196 -9.49 -17.48 -15.94
C VAL A 196 -9.50 -16.00 -16.40
N GLY A 197 -8.93 -15.71 -17.56
CA GLY A 197 -8.98 -14.36 -18.14
C GLY A 197 -9.41 -14.34 -19.60
N ASN A 198 -10.04 -15.39 -20.10
CA ASN A 198 -10.59 -15.39 -21.45
C ASN A 198 -11.86 -14.52 -21.50
N CYS A 199 -11.80 -13.36 -22.17
CA CYS A 199 -12.96 -12.47 -22.31
C CYS A 199 -14.11 -13.05 -23.17
N ALA A 200 -13.88 -14.16 -23.87
CA ALA A 200 -14.92 -14.92 -24.58
C ALA A 200 -15.47 -16.11 -23.78
N GLN A 201 -15.11 -16.23 -22.50
CA GLN A 201 -15.57 -17.33 -21.65
C GLN A 201 -17.08 -17.21 -21.39
N LEU A 202 -17.75 -18.37 -21.41
CA LEU A 202 -19.17 -18.51 -21.13
C LEU A 202 -19.40 -19.00 -19.70
N PHE A 203 -20.27 -18.33 -18.97
CA PHE A 203 -20.66 -18.66 -17.60
C PHE A 203 -22.11 -19.11 -17.56
N ARG A 204 -22.43 -20.03 -16.64
CA ARG A 204 -23.81 -20.45 -16.43
C ARG A 204 -24.56 -19.34 -15.72
N ILE A 205 -25.81 -19.13 -16.10
CA ILE A 205 -26.62 -18.04 -15.56
C ILE A 205 -27.26 -18.50 -14.24
N PRO A 206 -27.16 -17.72 -13.15
CA PRO A 206 -27.85 -18.02 -11.89
C PRO A 206 -29.35 -18.26 -12.06
N PHE A 207 -29.95 -19.01 -11.14
CA PHE A 207 -31.39 -19.30 -11.14
C PHE A 207 -31.86 -20.15 -12.34
N THR A 208 -30.93 -20.81 -13.04
CA THR A 208 -31.21 -21.76 -14.14
C THR A 208 -30.81 -23.19 -13.77
N LYS A 209 -31.05 -24.16 -14.67
CA LYS A 209 -30.64 -25.56 -14.48
C LYS A 209 -29.47 -25.94 -15.38
N ASN A 210 -28.49 -26.62 -14.80
CA ASN A 210 -27.47 -27.38 -15.50
C ASN A 210 -28.01 -28.78 -15.80
N LEU A 211 -28.27 -29.06 -17.07
CA LEU A 211 -28.89 -30.29 -17.59
C LEU A 211 -27.86 -31.30 -18.13
N LYS A 212 -26.58 -31.14 -17.79
CA LYS A 212 -25.48 -32.01 -18.27
C LYS A 212 -25.65 -33.48 -17.88
N VAL A 213 -26.37 -33.75 -16.78
CA VAL A 213 -26.82 -35.10 -16.39
C VAL A 213 -28.34 -35.10 -16.47
N PRO A 214 -28.94 -35.64 -17.55
CA PRO A 214 -30.38 -35.49 -17.82
C PRO A 214 -31.29 -35.94 -16.67
N ASP A 215 -30.92 -37.02 -15.98
CA ASP A 215 -31.70 -37.60 -14.88
C ASP A 215 -31.48 -36.90 -13.53
N GLN A 216 -30.52 -35.97 -13.45
CA GLN A 216 -30.16 -35.24 -12.23
C GLN A 216 -29.84 -33.77 -12.54
N PRO A 217 -30.83 -32.97 -12.96
CA PRO A 217 -30.61 -31.56 -13.26
C PRO A 217 -30.21 -30.82 -11.99
N LYS A 218 -29.12 -30.04 -12.07
CA LYS A 218 -28.58 -29.29 -10.93
C LYS A 218 -28.91 -27.82 -11.06
N THR A 219 -29.39 -27.19 -9.99
CA THR A 219 -29.60 -25.75 -9.97
C THR A 219 -28.26 -25.02 -10.05
N VAL A 220 -28.21 -23.97 -10.86
CA VAL A 220 -27.11 -23.00 -10.87
C VAL A 220 -27.38 -21.97 -9.78
N GLU A 221 -26.56 -21.99 -8.76
CA GLU A 221 -26.73 -21.16 -7.55
C GLU A 221 -25.83 -19.94 -7.60
N LEU A 222 -26.38 -18.76 -7.30
CA LEU A 222 -25.58 -17.60 -6.93
C LEU A 222 -25.18 -17.77 -5.46
N VAL A 223 -23.93 -18.17 -5.21
CA VAL A 223 -23.42 -18.44 -3.85
C VAL A 223 -23.34 -17.14 -3.06
N TYR A 224 -22.81 -16.09 -3.69
CA TYR A 224 -22.88 -14.72 -3.20
C TYR A 224 -22.67 -13.74 -4.37
N PHE A 225 -23.11 -12.50 -4.16
CA PHE A 225 -22.76 -11.33 -4.97
C PHE A 225 -22.52 -10.14 -4.05
N ASN A 226 -21.26 -9.80 -3.81
CA ASN A 226 -20.84 -8.71 -2.94
C ASN A 226 -20.50 -7.43 -3.74
N GLU A 227 -20.27 -6.34 -3.01
CA GLU A 227 -19.96 -5.02 -3.58
C GLU A 227 -18.48 -4.78 -3.88
N ASN A 228 -17.62 -5.80 -3.76
CA ASN A 228 -16.21 -5.63 -4.10
C ASN A 228 -16.08 -5.37 -5.60
N ARG A 229 -15.35 -4.32 -5.95
CA ARG A 229 -14.93 -3.99 -7.31
C ARG A 229 -13.44 -3.63 -7.28
N TYR A 230 -12.75 -3.94 -8.36
CA TYR A 230 -11.29 -3.79 -8.46
C TYR A 230 -10.93 -2.87 -9.63
N SER A 231 -9.79 -2.20 -9.62
CA SER A 231 -9.31 -1.61 -10.90
C SER A 231 -8.55 -2.67 -11.70
N PHE A 232 -8.55 -2.54 -13.03
CA PHE A 232 -7.74 -3.42 -13.89
C PHE A 232 -6.25 -3.30 -13.51
N GLU A 233 -5.81 -2.08 -13.21
CA GLU A 233 -4.44 -1.73 -12.82
C GLU A 233 -4.05 -2.34 -11.47
N GLU A 234 -4.98 -2.44 -10.51
CA GLU A 234 -4.73 -3.03 -9.19
C GLU A 234 -4.40 -4.53 -9.32
N ILE A 235 -5.22 -5.27 -10.06
CA ILE A 235 -4.98 -6.71 -10.32
C ILE A 235 -3.73 -6.89 -11.18
N ALA A 236 -3.50 -6.02 -12.16
CA ALA A 236 -2.32 -6.06 -13.02
C ALA A 236 -1.03 -5.85 -12.23
N ALA A 237 -0.95 -4.81 -11.39
CA ALA A 237 0.20 -4.48 -10.57
C ALA A 237 0.52 -5.59 -9.56
N TRP A 238 -0.50 -6.16 -8.92
CA TRP A 238 -0.29 -7.28 -8.02
C TRP A 238 0.28 -8.51 -8.75
N LEU A 239 -0.23 -8.83 -9.94
CA LEU A 239 0.32 -9.92 -10.75
C LEU A 239 1.76 -9.64 -11.21
N ASP A 240 2.09 -8.38 -11.53
CA ASP A 240 3.46 -7.95 -11.82
C ASP A 240 4.39 -8.18 -10.62
N GLU A 241 3.94 -7.82 -9.42
CA GLU A 241 4.67 -8.11 -8.17
C GLU A 241 4.83 -9.61 -7.94
N GLN A 242 3.83 -10.44 -8.25
CA GLN A 242 3.97 -11.90 -8.15
C GLN A 242 4.95 -12.47 -9.16
N GLU A 243 5.11 -11.87 -10.34
CA GLU A 243 6.16 -12.27 -11.28
C GLU A 243 7.55 -11.83 -10.82
N VAL A 244 7.69 -10.64 -10.21
CA VAL A 244 8.96 -10.18 -9.63
C VAL A 244 9.32 -10.96 -8.36
N ALA A 245 8.36 -11.20 -7.48
CA ALA A 245 8.51 -12.01 -6.28
C ALA A 245 8.68 -13.49 -6.62
N GLY A 246 7.99 -13.99 -7.65
CA GLY A 246 8.21 -15.30 -8.24
C GLY A 246 9.57 -15.41 -8.93
N SER A 247 10.13 -14.31 -9.45
CA SER A 247 11.51 -14.25 -9.95
C SER A 247 12.54 -14.17 -8.80
N LYS A 248 12.17 -13.60 -7.64
CA LYS A 248 12.94 -13.62 -6.39
C LYS A 248 12.78 -14.93 -5.59
N ALA A 249 11.68 -15.68 -5.77
CA ALA A 249 11.38 -16.97 -5.12
C ALA A 249 11.69 -18.18 -6.04
N ALA A 250 11.80 -17.97 -7.36
CA ALA A 250 12.42 -18.89 -8.31
C ALA A 250 13.95 -18.74 -8.36
N LEU A 251 14.53 -17.95 -7.46
CA LEU A 251 15.81 -18.29 -6.85
C LEU A 251 15.59 -19.57 -6.03
N LYS A 252 15.58 -20.71 -6.72
CA LYS A 252 16.16 -21.92 -6.15
C LYS A 252 17.51 -21.53 -5.54
N PRO A 253 17.99 -22.19 -4.48
CA PRO A 253 19.38 -22.03 -4.08
C PRO A 253 20.21 -22.13 -5.35
N GLN A 254 20.86 -21.01 -5.69
CA GLN A 254 22.18 -21.16 -6.22
C GLN A 254 22.85 -22.04 -5.16
N SER A 255 23.16 -23.27 -5.55
CA SER A 255 24.35 -23.90 -5.04
C SER A 255 25.38 -22.80 -4.89
N ASN A 256 25.98 -22.70 -3.72
CA ASN A 256 27.17 -21.88 -3.55
C ASN A 256 28.20 -22.42 -4.56
N HIS A 257 28.18 -21.91 -5.79
CA HIS A 257 29.43 -21.65 -6.45
C HIS A 257 29.93 -20.48 -5.65
N GLY A 258 30.85 -20.79 -4.75
CA GLY A 258 31.41 -19.82 -3.82
C GLY A 258 31.85 -18.57 -4.56
N ASN A 259 32.24 -17.58 -3.77
CA ASN A 259 33.16 -16.56 -4.25
C ASN A 259 34.47 -17.23 -4.70
N HIS A 260 34.45 -17.85 -5.89
CA HIS A 260 35.62 -18.11 -6.69
C HIS A 260 35.90 -16.83 -7.44
N ALA A 261 36.68 -15.98 -6.77
CA ALA A 261 37.53 -15.05 -7.46
C ALA A 261 38.23 -15.81 -8.62
N LYS A 262 38.10 -15.26 -9.84
CA LYS A 262 38.78 -15.64 -11.08
C LYS A 262 38.41 -17.02 -11.69
N THR A 263 37.96 -16.94 -12.96
CA THR A 263 38.11 -17.94 -14.04
C THR A 263 37.55 -19.35 -13.82
N ASN A 264 36.39 -19.68 -14.41
CA ASN A 264 36.07 -21.05 -14.83
C ASN A 264 35.20 -21.01 -16.11
N LEU A 265 35.84 -20.84 -17.26
CA LEU A 265 35.20 -21.00 -18.57
C LEU A 265 34.94 -22.51 -18.83
N ALA A 266 33.90 -22.82 -19.59
CA ALA A 266 33.61 -24.21 -19.94
C ALA A 266 34.58 -24.73 -21.03
N ASP A 267 34.94 -26.01 -21.00
CA ASP A 267 35.80 -26.59 -22.04
C ASP A 267 34.95 -27.08 -23.23
N ALA A 268 35.03 -26.37 -24.36
CA ALA A 268 34.31 -26.73 -25.59
C ALA A 268 34.67 -28.13 -26.10
N ASN A 269 35.90 -28.60 -25.86
CA ASN A 269 36.34 -29.94 -26.29
C ASN A 269 35.65 -31.06 -25.50
N LYS A 270 35.09 -30.75 -24.31
CA LYS A 270 34.24 -31.69 -23.55
C LYS A 270 32.78 -31.65 -23.98
N ILE A 271 32.31 -30.50 -24.48
CA ILE A 271 30.92 -30.30 -24.91
C ILE A 271 30.67 -30.94 -26.28
N ILE A 272 31.50 -30.62 -27.28
CA ILE A 272 31.33 -31.05 -28.69
C ILE A 272 31.12 -32.56 -28.84
N PRO A 273 31.92 -33.46 -28.23
CA PRO A 273 31.73 -34.90 -28.41
C PRO A 273 30.47 -35.44 -27.72
N LYS A 274 29.92 -34.72 -26.74
CA LYS A 274 28.78 -35.16 -25.91
C LYS A 274 27.45 -34.58 -26.36
N CYS A 275 27.44 -33.45 -27.06
CA CYS A 275 26.22 -32.82 -27.56
C CYS A 275 26.10 -33.02 -29.08
N GLY A 276 25.07 -33.76 -29.51
CA GLY A 276 24.80 -34.05 -30.92
C GLY A 276 24.69 -32.80 -31.78
N PHE A 277 23.99 -31.77 -31.29
CA PHE A 277 23.89 -30.46 -31.95
C PHE A 277 25.26 -29.79 -32.09
N MET A 278 26.05 -29.67 -31.01
CA MET A 278 27.38 -29.05 -31.09
C MET A 278 28.32 -29.81 -32.01
N LYS A 279 28.18 -31.13 -32.11
CA LYS A 279 28.93 -31.96 -33.07
C LYS A 279 28.50 -31.70 -34.52
N GLU A 280 27.19 -31.56 -34.76
CA GLU A 280 26.62 -31.24 -36.08
C GLU A 280 27.09 -29.87 -36.58
N VAL A 281 26.93 -28.82 -35.76
CA VAL A 281 27.28 -27.44 -36.12
C VAL A 281 28.78 -27.13 -36.05
N THR A 282 29.62 -28.07 -35.60
CA THR A 282 31.08 -27.90 -35.75
C THR A 282 31.65 -28.75 -36.89
N GLY A 283 30.92 -29.79 -37.32
CA GLY A 283 31.34 -30.73 -38.37
C GLY A 283 30.74 -30.49 -39.76
N ASN A 284 29.61 -29.80 -39.89
CA ASN A 284 28.96 -29.51 -41.19
C ASN A 284 28.66 -28.00 -41.32
N GLN A 285 29.69 -27.22 -41.63
CA GLN A 285 29.64 -25.75 -41.61
C GLN A 285 28.93 -25.13 -42.82
N ALA A 286 29.03 -25.76 -44.00
CA ALA A 286 28.50 -25.22 -45.26
C ALA A 286 26.96 -25.23 -45.39
N HIS A 287 26.27 -26.00 -44.55
CA HIS A 287 24.81 -26.18 -44.63
C HIS A 287 24.05 -25.69 -43.38
N GLN A 288 24.70 -24.92 -42.52
CA GLN A 288 24.07 -24.41 -41.29
C GLN A 288 23.05 -23.31 -41.59
N THR A 289 21.98 -23.29 -40.81
CA THR A 289 21.02 -22.18 -40.80
C THR A 289 21.45 -21.10 -39.79
N GLU A 290 21.02 -19.86 -40.00
CA GLU A 290 21.33 -18.75 -39.10
C GLU A 290 20.92 -19.01 -37.63
N PRO A 291 19.75 -19.60 -37.31
CA PRO A 291 19.41 -19.94 -35.93
C PRO A 291 20.35 -20.96 -35.27
N GLN A 292 20.85 -21.91 -36.05
CA GLN A 292 21.82 -22.92 -35.59
C GLN A 292 23.18 -22.26 -35.33
N TRP A 293 23.62 -21.38 -36.23
CA TRP A 293 24.86 -20.61 -36.10
C TRP A 293 24.83 -19.69 -34.86
N LEU A 294 23.74 -18.97 -34.63
CA LEU A 294 23.55 -18.13 -33.44
C LEU A 294 23.56 -18.95 -32.14
N SER A 295 22.91 -20.13 -32.14
CA SER A 295 22.87 -21.01 -30.98
C SER A 295 24.24 -21.59 -30.66
N MET A 296 25.06 -21.93 -31.66
CA MET A 296 26.46 -22.30 -31.49
C MET A 296 27.27 -21.16 -30.84
N GLY A 297 27.13 -19.94 -31.37
CA GLY A 297 27.79 -18.75 -30.83
C GLY A 297 27.43 -18.47 -29.38
N SER A 298 26.15 -18.60 -29.01
CA SER A 298 25.68 -18.43 -27.63
C SER A 298 26.31 -19.38 -26.62
N ILE A 299 26.83 -20.53 -27.07
CA ILE A 299 27.51 -21.52 -26.22
C ILE A 299 29.01 -21.21 -26.18
N LEU A 300 29.63 -20.95 -27.34
CA LEU A 300 31.09 -20.74 -27.44
C LEU A 300 31.57 -19.48 -26.71
N VAL A 301 30.76 -18.41 -26.61
CA VAL A 301 31.11 -17.20 -25.85
C VAL A 301 31.45 -17.50 -24.38
N HIS A 302 30.92 -18.59 -23.83
CA HIS A 302 31.16 -19.03 -22.45
C HIS A 302 32.22 -20.14 -22.32
N CYS A 303 32.91 -20.47 -23.41
CA CYS A 303 33.96 -21.50 -23.44
C CYS A 303 35.38 -20.91 -23.42
N GLU A 304 36.33 -21.71 -22.96
CA GLU A 304 37.76 -21.41 -23.08
C GLU A 304 38.15 -21.35 -24.57
N ASN A 305 38.88 -20.31 -24.97
CA ASN A 305 39.21 -20.00 -26.38
C ASN A 305 37.97 -19.83 -27.29
N GLY A 306 36.82 -19.49 -26.71
CA GLY A 306 35.54 -19.35 -27.40
C GLY A 306 35.56 -18.39 -28.59
N ARG A 307 36.37 -17.33 -28.49
CA ARG A 307 36.55 -16.32 -29.54
C ARG A 307 37.30 -16.89 -30.75
N GLU A 308 38.39 -17.64 -30.56
CA GLU A 308 39.02 -18.31 -31.72
C GLU A 308 38.11 -19.41 -32.29
N LEU A 309 37.40 -20.15 -31.42
CA LEU A 309 36.56 -21.26 -31.83
C LEU A 309 35.36 -20.82 -32.67
N ILE A 310 34.71 -19.69 -32.36
CA ILE A 310 33.58 -19.21 -33.18
C ILE A 310 34.04 -18.86 -34.60
N HIS A 311 35.20 -18.25 -34.77
CA HIS A 311 35.76 -17.98 -36.10
C HIS A 311 36.15 -19.27 -36.82
N LYS A 312 36.80 -20.22 -36.12
CA LYS A 312 37.18 -21.52 -36.67
C LYS A 312 35.97 -22.33 -37.15
N PHE A 313 34.87 -22.32 -36.39
CA PHE A 313 33.67 -23.10 -36.73
C PHE A 313 32.69 -22.35 -37.64
N SER A 314 32.98 -21.10 -37.99
CA SER A 314 32.18 -20.32 -38.93
C SER A 314 32.81 -20.19 -40.32
N GLU A 315 34.04 -20.70 -40.53
CA GLU A 315 34.83 -20.45 -41.74
C GLU A 315 34.11 -20.85 -43.04
N GLN A 316 33.31 -21.91 -43.02
CA GLN A 316 32.54 -22.36 -44.19
C GLN A 316 31.05 -22.00 -44.13
N TYR A 317 30.60 -21.25 -43.13
CA TYR A 317 29.20 -20.80 -43.05
C TYR A 317 28.92 -19.75 -44.14
N PRO A 318 27.85 -19.89 -44.97
CA PRO A 318 27.62 -19.01 -46.12
C PRO A 318 27.51 -17.51 -45.79
N GLY A 319 27.09 -17.16 -44.57
CA GLY A 319 26.97 -15.77 -44.10
C GLY A 319 28.15 -15.28 -43.25
N TYR A 320 29.28 -15.99 -43.23
CA TYR A 320 30.43 -15.61 -42.41
C TYR A 320 31.27 -14.53 -43.09
N SER A 321 31.44 -13.41 -42.39
CA SER A 321 32.61 -12.55 -42.56
C SER A 321 33.27 -12.34 -41.19
N ARG A 322 34.60 -12.21 -41.19
CA ARG A 322 35.36 -12.04 -39.95
C ARG A 322 34.96 -10.75 -39.23
N GLU A 323 34.83 -9.63 -39.96
CA GLU A 323 34.39 -8.36 -39.37
C GLU A 323 32.97 -8.41 -38.84
N GLU A 324 32.01 -8.99 -39.57
CA GLU A 324 30.61 -9.04 -39.11
C GLU A 324 30.43 -9.98 -37.92
N THR A 325 31.16 -11.10 -37.90
CA THR A 325 31.17 -12.02 -36.75
C THR A 325 31.81 -11.35 -35.53
N GLU A 326 32.93 -10.65 -35.71
CA GLU A 326 33.53 -9.91 -34.60
C GLU A 326 32.60 -8.80 -34.08
N GLN A 327 31.95 -8.04 -34.96
CA GLN A 327 31.00 -6.98 -34.56
C GLN A 327 29.77 -7.54 -33.84
N LYS A 328 29.21 -8.65 -34.32
CA LYS A 328 28.06 -9.31 -33.69
C LYS A 328 28.39 -9.79 -32.29
N PHE A 329 29.65 -10.14 -32.02
CA PHE A 329 30.06 -10.74 -30.75
C PHE A 329 30.91 -9.86 -29.82
N ALA A 330 31.49 -8.76 -30.29
CA ALA A 330 32.30 -7.83 -29.50
C ALA A 330 31.52 -7.25 -28.30
N ARG A 331 30.24 -6.90 -28.50
CA ARG A 331 29.36 -6.40 -27.43
C ARG A 331 29.22 -7.38 -26.27
N TYR A 332 29.22 -8.69 -26.53
CA TYR A 332 29.07 -9.71 -25.48
C TYR A 332 30.33 -9.86 -24.62
N TRP A 333 31.51 -9.65 -25.19
CA TRP A 333 32.77 -9.71 -24.45
C TRP A 333 33.05 -8.41 -23.68
N ASP A 334 32.69 -7.24 -24.24
CA ASP A 334 32.86 -5.94 -23.57
C ASP A 334 31.90 -5.75 -22.37
N GLU A 335 30.69 -6.31 -22.43
CA GLU A 335 29.73 -6.33 -21.33
C GLU A 335 30.07 -7.39 -20.26
N ARG A 336 30.72 -8.49 -20.64
CA ARG A 336 31.20 -9.55 -19.72
C ARG A 336 32.21 -9.02 -18.70
N ASP A 337 33.06 -8.09 -19.12
CA ASP A 337 34.15 -7.56 -18.28
C ASP A 337 33.71 -6.33 -17.44
N ASN A 338 32.44 -5.88 -17.58
CA ASN A 338 31.85 -4.79 -16.79
C ASN A 338 30.80 -5.32 -15.79
N ALA A 339 31.12 -5.28 -14.50
CA ALA A 339 30.33 -5.91 -13.43
C ALA A 339 28.99 -5.24 -13.06
N ASP A 340 28.53 -4.20 -13.77
CA ASP A 340 27.43 -3.33 -13.29
C ASP A 340 26.25 -3.14 -14.29
N SER A 341 26.24 -3.78 -15.47
CA SER A 341 25.10 -3.65 -16.40
C SER A 341 24.08 -4.80 -16.26
N ARG A 342 22.91 -4.49 -15.69
CA ARG A 342 21.76 -5.42 -15.52
C ARG A 342 20.93 -5.63 -16.80
N THR A 343 21.51 -5.42 -17.98
CA THR A 343 20.82 -5.50 -19.27
C THR A 343 21.41 -6.62 -20.14
N SER A 344 20.60 -7.66 -20.34
CA SER A 344 20.70 -8.74 -21.34
C SER A 344 22.08 -9.30 -21.70
N VAL A 345 22.71 -10.04 -20.77
CA VAL A 345 23.66 -11.09 -21.19
C VAL A 345 22.85 -12.18 -21.91
N LEU A 346 23.08 -12.37 -23.21
CA LEU A 346 22.51 -13.48 -23.98
C LEU A 346 23.00 -14.79 -23.36
N ARG A 347 22.13 -15.42 -22.56
CA ARG A 347 22.43 -16.69 -21.88
C ARG A 347 22.65 -17.79 -22.92
N PRO A 348 23.49 -18.81 -22.64
CA PRO A 348 23.61 -19.98 -23.51
C PRO A 348 22.23 -20.52 -23.85
N HIS A 349 21.95 -20.70 -25.14
CA HIS A 349 20.66 -21.23 -25.56
C HIS A 349 20.40 -22.60 -24.91
N THR A 350 19.13 -22.80 -24.52
CA THR A 350 18.71 -24.00 -23.80
C THR A 350 18.63 -25.20 -24.75
N CYS A 351 18.74 -26.41 -24.19
CA CYS A 351 18.55 -27.64 -24.97
C CYS A 351 17.16 -27.71 -25.63
N GLU A 352 16.12 -27.16 -24.98
CA GLU A 352 14.76 -27.06 -25.52
C GLU A 352 14.70 -26.16 -26.76
N HIS A 353 15.36 -25.00 -26.72
CA HIS A 353 15.46 -24.13 -27.90
C HIS A 353 16.22 -24.83 -29.03
N ILE A 354 17.35 -25.47 -28.71
CA ILE A 354 18.18 -26.18 -29.68
C ILE A 354 17.42 -27.35 -30.34
N GLU A 355 16.60 -28.07 -29.57
CA GLU A 355 15.74 -29.14 -30.09
C GLU A 355 14.78 -28.64 -31.18
N SER A 356 14.25 -27.42 -31.04
CA SER A 356 13.36 -26.83 -32.03
C SER A 356 14.04 -26.51 -33.37
N ILE A 357 15.37 -26.45 -33.41
CA ILE A 357 16.16 -26.03 -34.59
C ILE A 357 17.17 -27.09 -35.06
N SER A 358 17.30 -28.23 -34.38
CA SER A 358 18.17 -29.34 -34.81
C SER A 358 17.56 -30.69 -34.44
N SER A 359 17.50 -31.59 -35.43
CA SER A 359 17.05 -32.96 -35.25
C SER A 359 18.04 -33.82 -34.46
N ALA A 360 19.29 -33.36 -34.26
CA ALA A 360 20.30 -34.07 -33.47
C ALA A 360 19.92 -34.21 -31.98
N CYS A 361 18.92 -33.48 -31.51
CA CYS A 361 18.41 -33.57 -30.15
C CYS A 361 17.43 -34.73 -29.92
N GLN A 362 16.79 -35.27 -30.98
CA GLN A 362 15.72 -36.27 -30.85
C GLN A 362 16.15 -37.55 -30.11
N THR A 363 17.42 -37.93 -30.21
CA THR A 363 18.01 -39.11 -29.53
C THR A 363 19.02 -38.72 -28.45
N CYS A 364 19.06 -37.44 -28.04
CA CYS A 364 20.08 -36.94 -27.13
C CYS A 364 19.87 -37.47 -25.69
N PRO A 365 20.89 -38.13 -25.08
CA PRO A 365 20.76 -38.74 -23.76
C PRO A 365 20.67 -37.71 -22.62
N TYR A 366 20.93 -36.43 -22.92
CA TYR A 366 20.93 -35.31 -21.98
C TYR A 366 19.71 -34.38 -22.12
N LEU A 367 18.92 -34.52 -23.18
CA LEU A 367 17.72 -33.70 -23.38
C LEU A 367 16.72 -33.95 -22.23
N GLY A 368 16.23 -32.87 -21.61
CA GLY A 368 15.44 -32.92 -20.38
C GLY A 368 16.24 -33.18 -19.08
N LYS A 369 17.54 -33.51 -19.16
CA LYS A 369 18.42 -33.73 -17.99
C LYS A 369 19.36 -32.55 -17.71
N ILE A 370 19.80 -31.84 -18.75
CA ILE A 370 20.58 -30.60 -18.62
C ILE A 370 19.82 -29.44 -19.26
N LYS A 371 20.02 -28.23 -18.74
CA LYS A 371 19.34 -27.02 -19.25
C LYS A 371 19.93 -26.52 -20.57
N SER A 372 21.24 -26.64 -20.75
CA SER A 372 21.98 -26.19 -21.93
C SER A 372 23.24 -27.05 -22.11
N PRO A 373 23.75 -27.24 -23.35
CA PRO A 373 24.96 -28.03 -23.60
C PRO A 373 26.20 -27.53 -22.84
N ILE A 374 26.25 -26.25 -22.46
CA ILE A 374 27.38 -25.66 -21.71
C ILE A 374 27.69 -26.43 -20.42
N ALA A 375 26.68 -27.04 -19.79
CA ALA A 375 26.81 -27.82 -18.57
C ALA A 375 27.76 -29.03 -18.72
N LEU A 376 27.99 -29.51 -19.95
CA LEU A 376 28.88 -30.63 -20.25
C LEU A 376 30.37 -30.24 -20.22
N GLY A 377 30.68 -28.94 -20.17
CA GLY A 377 32.04 -28.41 -20.22
C GLY A 377 32.68 -28.07 -18.87
N TYR A 378 31.91 -28.09 -17.77
CA TYR A 378 32.44 -27.85 -16.41
C TYR A 378 32.99 -29.14 -15.78
N ALA A 379 34.13 -29.06 -15.09
CA ALA A 379 34.70 -30.18 -14.35
C ALA A 379 34.00 -30.37 -12.99
N LYS A 380 33.73 -31.61 -12.58
CA LYS A 380 33.32 -31.95 -11.20
C LYS A 380 34.53 -32.59 -10.48
N PRO A 381 34.80 -32.29 -9.19
CA PRO A 381 35.84 -32.99 -8.44
C PRO A 381 35.42 -34.43 -8.11
N GLU A 382 36.40 -35.32 -7.98
CA GLU A 382 36.19 -36.76 -7.75
C GLU A 382 35.80 -37.06 -6.28
N PRO A 383 35.00 -38.11 -6.01
CA PRO A 383 34.40 -38.38 -4.69
C PRO A 383 35.41 -38.57 -3.54
N GLU A 384 36.62 -39.05 -3.85
CA GLU A 384 37.64 -39.39 -2.86
C GLU A 384 38.26 -38.14 -2.22
N GLU A 385 38.46 -37.07 -2.99
CA GLU A 385 38.95 -35.77 -2.49
C GLU A 385 37.90 -35.08 -1.60
N SER A 386 36.62 -35.20 -1.96
CA SER A 386 35.51 -34.64 -1.18
C SER A 386 35.37 -35.30 0.20
N ILE A 387 35.60 -36.62 0.28
CA ILE A 387 35.58 -37.37 1.54
C ILE A 387 36.78 -37.00 2.44
N ALA A 388 37.96 -36.78 1.86
CA ALA A 388 39.14 -36.34 2.61
C ALA A 388 38.95 -34.96 3.26
N MET A 389 38.34 -34.01 2.53
CA MET A 389 38.06 -32.66 3.06
C MET A 389 37.03 -32.66 4.19
N ILE A 390 36.01 -33.53 4.13
CA ILE A 390 35.03 -33.69 5.21
C ILE A 390 35.67 -34.23 6.49
N LYS A 391 36.60 -35.20 6.38
CA LYS A 391 37.29 -35.78 7.54
C LYS A 391 38.10 -34.73 8.32
N VAL A 392 38.86 -33.90 7.60
CA VAL A 392 39.66 -32.81 8.20
C VAL A 392 38.76 -31.78 8.91
N ALA A 393 37.63 -31.40 8.32
CA ALA A 393 36.70 -30.46 8.93
C ALA A 393 36.04 -30.99 10.22
N ILE A 394 35.75 -32.29 10.28
CA ILE A 394 35.17 -32.95 11.47
C ILE A 394 36.20 -33.05 12.60
N GLU A 395 37.47 -33.32 12.29
CA GLU A 395 38.56 -33.37 13.28
C GLU A 395 38.78 -31.99 13.92
N GLN A 396 38.86 -30.93 13.11
CA GLN A 396 39.02 -29.55 13.58
C GLN A 396 37.85 -29.09 14.47
N PHE A 397 36.61 -29.48 14.13
CA PHE A 397 35.44 -29.19 14.95
C PHE A 397 35.42 -29.96 16.28
N SER A 398 35.97 -31.17 16.31
CA SER A 398 36.02 -32.01 17.51
C SER A 398 37.06 -31.50 18.51
N GLU A 399 38.23 -31.06 18.04
CA GLU A 399 39.26 -30.43 18.88
C GLU A 399 38.82 -29.08 19.48
N ALA A 400 38.04 -28.29 18.73
CA ALA A 400 37.45 -27.04 19.23
C ALA A 400 36.37 -27.26 20.30
N ALA A 401 35.64 -28.37 20.23
CA ALA A 401 34.60 -28.72 21.20
C ALA A 401 35.18 -29.25 22.53
N GLU A 402 36.34 -29.89 22.51
CA GLU A 402 36.99 -30.45 23.70
C GLU A 402 37.85 -29.42 24.47
N SER A 403 38.38 -28.39 23.80
CA SER A 403 39.27 -27.39 24.42
C SER A 403 38.56 -26.23 25.13
N GLY A 404 37.25 -26.05 24.92
CA GLY A 404 36.44 -25.06 25.64
C GLY A 404 36.81 -23.57 25.45
N GLN A 405 37.77 -23.25 24.57
CA GLN A 405 38.11 -21.87 24.22
C GLN A 405 37.21 -21.35 23.09
N LYS A 406 36.70 -20.12 23.24
CA LYS A 406 36.03 -19.41 22.14
C LYS A 406 37.02 -19.19 20.98
N PRO A 407 36.64 -19.40 19.72
CA PRO A 407 37.45 -18.96 18.59
C PRO A 407 37.58 -17.43 18.64
N ASP A 408 38.79 -16.93 18.40
CA ASP A 408 39.09 -15.50 18.26
C ASP A 408 38.27 -14.88 17.09
N ASP A 409 37.89 -13.62 17.23
CA ASP A 409 36.94 -12.89 16.36
C ASP A 409 37.42 -12.72 14.90
N SER A 410 38.58 -13.27 14.54
CA SER A 410 39.10 -13.38 13.18
C SER A 410 38.57 -14.60 12.39
N ALA A 411 37.89 -15.56 13.03
CA ALA A 411 37.33 -16.76 12.38
C ALA A 411 35.89 -16.61 11.84
N LEU A 412 35.25 -15.44 12.04
CA LEU A 412 33.87 -15.16 11.60
C LEU A 412 33.72 -14.88 10.08
N VAL A 413 34.76 -15.10 9.27
CA VAL A 413 34.71 -14.90 7.81
C VAL A 413 34.18 -16.11 7.05
N ASN A 414 33.99 -17.28 7.66
CA ASN A 414 33.50 -18.47 6.96
C ASN A 414 32.10 -18.90 7.38
N ALA A 415 31.11 -18.02 7.20
CA ALA A 415 29.69 -18.43 7.09
C ALA A 415 29.46 -19.43 5.94
N ASP A 416 30.43 -19.56 5.04
CA ASP A 416 30.41 -20.48 3.90
C ASP A 416 30.68 -21.95 4.31
N VAL A 417 31.40 -22.22 5.42
CA VAL A 417 31.70 -23.60 5.86
C VAL A 417 30.44 -24.34 6.35
N PHE A 418 29.51 -23.62 6.99
CA PHE A 418 28.23 -24.18 7.46
C PHE A 418 27.26 -24.46 6.30
N GLY A 419 27.27 -23.59 5.28
CA GLY A 419 26.53 -23.80 4.03
C GLY A 419 27.11 -24.95 3.21
N GLN A 420 28.43 -25.04 3.12
CA GLN A 420 29.16 -26.12 2.44
C GLN A 420 28.93 -27.47 3.12
N LEU A 421 28.91 -27.56 4.46
CA LEU A 421 28.60 -28.80 5.19
C LEU A 421 27.18 -29.34 4.89
N ILE A 422 26.19 -28.46 4.74
CA ILE A 422 24.80 -28.83 4.44
C ILE A 422 24.62 -29.22 2.97
N GLU A 423 25.31 -28.55 2.04
CA GLU A 423 25.32 -28.95 0.62
C GLU A 423 26.11 -30.25 0.40
N LEU A 424 27.24 -30.45 1.08
CA LEU A 424 28.01 -31.71 1.08
C LEU A 424 27.22 -32.86 1.73
N GLU A 425 26.44 -32.64 2.78
CA GLU A 425 25.56 -33.67 3.35
C GLU A 425 24.46 -34.11 2.36
N LYS A 426 23.97 -33.20 1.52
CA LYS A 426 23.05 -33.52 0.42
C LYS A 426 23.73 -34.26 -0.74
N ASP A 427 24.93 -33.85 -1.13
CA ASP A 427 25.66 -34.48 -2.23
C ASP A 427 26.21 -35.86 -1.84
N VAL A 428 26.68 -36.06 -0.61
CA VAL A 428 27.09 -37.36 -0.07
C VAL A 428 25.89 -38.31 0.01
N ASN A 429 24.73 -37.88 0.51
CA ASN A 429 23.51 -38.72 0.51
C ASN A 429 23.04 -39.10 -0.91
N THR A 430 23.40 -38.29 -1.92
CA THR A 430 23.08 -38.56 -3.33
C THR A 430 24.11 -39.50 -3.97
N MET A 431 25.39 -39.41 -3.60
CA MET A 431 26.48 -40.29 -4.06
C MET A 431 26.49 -41.67 -3.37
N VAL A 432 26.00 -41.78 -2.13
CA VAL A 432 25.91 -43.04 -1.37
C VAL A 432 25.06 -44.11 -2.07
N LYS A 433 24.15 -43.71 -2.96
CA LYS A 433 23.39 -44.67 -3.79
C LYS A 433 24.21 -45.33 -4.90
N ALA A 434 25.49 -44.99 -5.07
CA ALA A 434 26.30 -45.42 -6.21
C ALA A 434 27.58 -46.23 -5.86
N THR A 435 27.99 -46.38 -4.59
CA THR A 435 29.20 -47.17 -4.23
C THR A 435 29.09 -47.92 -2.89
N SER A 436 29.86 -49.01 -2.74
CA SER A 436 29.81 -50.01 -1.66
C SER A 436 30.37 -49.57 -0.29
N LEU A 437 30.26 -48.30 0.09
CA LEU A 437 30.94 -47.70 1.27
C LEU A 437 29.98 -47.20 2.39
N GLU A 438 28.72 -47.66 2.42
CA GLU A 438 27.68 -47.22 3.38
C GLU A 438 28.08 -47.29 4.87
N ASN A 439 28.94 -48.23 5.26
CA ASN A 439 29.23 -48.50 6.67
C ASN A 439 30.22 -47.50 7.30
N GLU A 440 31.16 -46.91 6.56
CA GLU A 440 32.09 -45.91 7.10
C GLU A 440 31.44 -44.53 7.29
N ILE A 441 30.50 -44.16 6.40
CA ILE A 441 29.84 -42.84 6.39
C ILE A 441 28.79 -42.73 7.51
N THR A 442 28.12 -43.84 7.83
CA THR A 442 27.15 -43.90 8.94
C THR A 442 27.82 -43.70 10.30
N GLY A 443 29.10 -44.10 10.44
CA GLY A 443 29.90 -43.87 11.64
C GLY A 443 30.26 -42.40 11.87
N LEU A 444 30.59 -41.66 10.80
CA LEU A 444 31.02 -40.26 10.86
C LEU A 444 29.85 -39.28 11.11
N THR A 445 28.70 -39.50 10.49
CA THR A 445 27.48 -38.71 10.73
C THR A 445 26.94 -38.87 12.15
N GLY A 446 27.17 -40.04 12.78
CA GLY A 446 26.85 -40.30 14.18
C GLY A 446 27.73 -39.56 15.19
N LEU A 447 28.98 -39.22 14.84
CA LEU A 447 29.89 -38.41 15.67
C LEU A 447 29.54 -36.92 15.59
N GLY A 448 29.30 -36.39 14.38
CA GLY A 448 28.89 -34.99 14.19
C GLY A 448 27.57 -34.63 14.88
N LYS A 449 26.56 -35.52 14.82
CA LYS A 449 25.27 -35.31 15.53
C LYS A 449 25.43 -35.34 17.05
N ARG A 450 26.40 -36.09 17.60
CA ARG A 450 26.69 -36.16 19.04
C ARG A 450 27.41 -34.91 19.53
N GLY A 451 28.40 -34.40 18.79
CA GLY A 451 29.07 -33.12 19.11
C GLY A 451 28.12 -31.92 19.08
N ILE A 452 27.26 -31.82 18.06
CA ILE A 452 26.23 -30.77 17.95
C ILE A 452 25.22 -30.84 19.09
N LYS A 453 24.83 -32.06 19.51
CA LYS A 453 23.92 -32.28 20.64
C LYS A 453 24.58 -31.93 21.98
N GLN A 454 25.87 -32.18 22.16
CA GLN A 454 26.63 -31.82 23.37
C GLN A 454 26.84 -30.30 23.50
N PHE A 455 27.15 -29.61 22.40
CA PHE A 455 27.32 -28.16 22.36
C PHE A 455 26.00 -27.41 22.60
N LYS A 456 24.88 -27.89 22.05
CA LYS A 456 23.54 -27.36 22.38
C LYS A 456 23.17 -27.64 23.84
N LYS A 457 23.56 -28.79 24.39
CA LYS A 457 23.26 -29.18 25.78
C LYS A 457 24.03 -28.34 26.80
N SER A 458 25.27 -27.93 26.53
CA SER A 458 26.05 -27.04 27.40
C SER A 458 25.48 -25.61 27.45
N LEU A 459 25.02 -25.08 26.31
CA LEU A 459 24.32 -23.78 26.23
C LEU A 459 22.96 -23.76 26.95
N THR A 460 22.31 -24.92 27.07
CA THR A 460 20.96 -25.04 27.67
C THR A 460 21.02 -25.30 29.19
N LEU A 461 22.11 -25.90 29.70
CA LEU A 461 22.27 -26.28 31.11
C LEU A 461 22.46 -25.10 32.07
N GLU A 462 22.89 -23.92 31.60
CA GLU A 462 22.96 -22.71 32.44
C GLU A 462 21.61 -21.98 32.59
N ARG A 463 20.72 -22.10 31.59
CA ARG A 463 19.38 -21.46 31.62
C ARG A 463 18.32 -22.29 32.34
N LEU A 464 18.56 -23.58 32.55
CA LEU A 464 17.60 -24.52 33.17
C LEU A 464 17.70 -24.63 34.70
N LYS A 465 18.54 -23.82 35.37
CA LYS A 465 18.60 -23.78 36.84
C LYS A 465 17.51 -22.93 37.51
N SER A 466 16.62 -22.30 36.74
CA SER A 466 15.49 -21.54 37.28
C SER A 466 14.18 -22.03 36.64
N SER A 467 13.28 -22.53 37.49
CA SER A 467 11.88 -22.91 37.24
C SER A 467 11.63 -24.42 37.12
N GLU A 468 11.08 -24.95 38.22
CA GLU A 468 10.57 -26.31 38.43
C GLU A 468 9.23 -26.60 37.73
N TYR A 469 9.01 -27.89 37.39
CA TYR A 469 7.74 -28.64 37.27
C TYR A 469 6.67 -28.12 36.26
N VAL A 470 5.97 -28.94 35.46
CA VAL A 470 5.36 -30.26 35.66
C VAL A 470 5.25 -31.01 34.31
N SER A 471 5.47 -32.32 34.33
CA SER A 471 5.13 -33.29 33.29
C SER A 471 3.64 -33.68 33.30
N ASN A 472 2.96 -33.68 32.14
CA ASN A 472 2.06 -34.78 31.76
C ASN A 472 1.63 -34.67 30.29
N THR A 473 1.74 -35.79 29.58
CA THR A 473 1.40 -35.98 28.17
C THR A 473 -0.10 -35.89 27.91
N SER A 474 -0.51 -34.87 27.17
CA SER A 474 -1.76 -34.78 26.39
C SER A 474 -1.38 -34.23 25.01
N PRO A 475 -1.99 -34.68 23.89
CA PRO A 475 -1.85 -33.97 22.61
C PRO A 475 -2.19 -32.50 22.84
N SER A 476 -1.41 -31.56 22.28
CA SER A 476 -1.65 -30.14 22.55
C SER A 476 -3.09 -29.79 22.17
N ARG A 477 -3.76 -28.98 22.99
CA ARG A 477 -5.19 -28.59 22.89
C ARG A 477 -5.62 -28.00 21.53
N PHE A 478 -4.67 -27.76 20.63
CA PHE A 478 -4.86 -27.25 19.28
C PHE A 478 -5.03 -28.33 18.22
N TYR A 479 -5.10 -29.60 18.61
CA TYR A 479 -5.30 -30.72 17.70
C TYR A 479 -6.66 -31.36 17.90
N MET A 480 -7.31 -31.73 16.81
CA MET A 480 -8.57 -32.48 16.82
C MET A 480 -8.42 -33.79 16.03
N PRO A 481 -9.06 -34.88 16.46
CA PRO A 481 -9.09 -36.12 15.70
C PRO A 481 -9.88 -35.93 14.40
N THR A 482 -9.31 -36.40 13.30
CA THR A 482 -9.97 -36.51 12.00
C THR A 482 -10.86 -37.75 11.95
N ILE A 483 -11.71 -37.86 10.93
CA ILE A 483 -12.60 -39.02 10.70
C ILE A 483 -11.80 -40.35 10.66
N ASN A 484 -10.53 -40.29 10.25
CA ASN A 484 -9.64 -41.44 10.17
C ASN A 484 -8.83 -41.70 11.46
N GLY A 485 -9.10 -40.98 12.55
CA GLY A 485 -8.42 -41.12 13.85
C GLY A 485 -7.08 -40.39 13.97
N ASN A 486 -6.58 -39.75 12.90
CA ASN A 486 -5.34 -38.96 12.96
C ASN A 486 -5.60 -37.61 13.64
N MET A 487 -4.66 -37.14 14.45
CA MET A 487 -4.72 -35.80 15.06
C MET A 487 -4.30 -34.73 14.04
N GLU A 488 -5.18 -33.76 13.79
CA GLU A 488 -4.94 -32.64 12.89
C GLU A 488 -4.86 -31.33 13.68
N PHE A 489 -3.82 -30.55 13.43
CA PHE A 489 -3.66 -29.21 13.99
C PHE A 489 -4.75 -28.27 13.45
N LYS A 490 -5.43 -27.55 14.33
CA LYS A 490 -6.50 -26.60 14.02
C LYS A 490 -6.04 -25.18 14.35
N PRO A 491 -5.62 -24.39 13.35
CA PRO A 491 -5.19 -23.00 13.56
C PRO A 491 -6.26 -22.12 14.21
N ALA A 492 -7.53 -22.38 13.92
CA ALA A 492 -8.67 -21.69 14.50
C ALA A 492 -8.71 -21.76 16.03
N LEU A 493 -8.32 -22.90 16.64
CA LEU A 493 -8.32 -23.05 18.10
C LEU A 493 -7.27 -22.16 18.77
N VAL A 494 -6.12 -21.95 18.12
CA VAL A 494 -5.08 -21.01 18.60
C VAL A 494 -5.59 -19.57 18.49
N ALA A 495 -6.25 -19.25 17.38
CA ALA A 495 -6.83 -17.92 17.17
C ALA A 495 -7.95 -17.61 18.18
N GLU A 496 -8.88 -18.54 18.41
CA GLU A 496 -9.95 -18.42 19.42
C GLU A 496 -9.40 -18.20 20.82
N GLU A 497 -8.34 -18.91 21.19
CA GLU A 497 -7.71 -18.70 22.49
C GLU A 497 -7.08 -17.31 22.62
N ILE A 498 -6.36 -16.85 21.58
CA ILE A 498 -5.80 -15.48 21.56
C ILE A 498 -6.91 -14.44 21.68
N LEU A 499 -8.03 -14.62 20.98
CA LEU A 499 -9.21 -13.75 21.04
C LEU A 499 -9.89 -13.77 22.42
N SER A 500 -9.81 -14.89 23.14
CA SER A 500 -10.38 -15.01 24.50
C SER A 500 -9.54 -14.34 25.58
N GLU A 501 -8.25 -14.15 25.33
CA GLU A 501 -7.29 -13.56 26.29
C GLU A 501 -6.97 -12.09 26.02
N HIS A 502 -7.21 -11.63 24.79
CA HIS A 502 -6.86 -10.29 24.35
C HIS A 502 -8.02 -9.63 23.62
N HIS A 503 -8.18 -8.33 23.84
CA HIS A 503 -9.22 -7.55 23.18
C HIS A 503 -8.67 -6.90 21.91
N PHE A 504 -9.34 -7.14 20.79
CA PHE A 504 -9.00 -6.56 19.49
C PHE A 504 -10.18 -5.78 18.93
N ILE A 505 -9.89 -4.73 18.17
CA ILE A 505 -10.88 -4.05 17.34
C ILE A 505 -10.31 -3.90 15.92
N PHE A 506 -11.20 -3.68 14.96
CA PHE A 506 -10.84 -3.39 13.57
C PHE A 506 -11.50 -2.09 13.14
N ASP A 507 -10.70 -1.11 12.74
CA ASP A 507 -11.19 0.18 12.24
C ASP A 507 -10.16 0.84 11.30
N HIS A 508 -10.61 1.74 10.41
CA HIS A 508 -9.74 2.40 9.40
C HIS A 508 -8.74 1.43 8.71
N ASP A 509 -9.25 0.27 8.31
CA ASP A 509 -8.50 -0.84 7.70
C ASP A 509 -7.31 -1.37 8.53
N SER A 510 -7.31 -1.13 9.84
CA SER A 510 -6.26 -1.51 10.78
C SER A 510 -6.81 -2.32 11.94
N ILE A 511 -6.01 -3.28 12.42
CA ILE A 511 -6.29 -4.04 13.65
C ILE A 511 -5.63 -3.28 14.80
N TYR A 512 -6.38 -3.07 15.88
CA TYR A 512 -5.85 -2.55 17.13
C TYR A 512 -5.94 -3.64 18.20
N ILE A 513 -4.96 -3.66 19.09
CA ILE A 513 -4.96 -4.52 20.27
C ILE A 513 -5.00 -3.65 21.53
N TYR A 514 -5.81 -4.07 22.51
CA TYR A 514 -5.85 -3.41 23.82
C TYR A 514 -4.65 -3.83 24.66
N THR A 515 -3.83 -2.87 25.06
CA THR A 515 -2.67 -3.08 25.96
C THR A 515 -2.55 -1.87 26.89
N ASP A 516 -2.35 -2.11 28.19
CA ASP A 516 -2.11 -1.07 29.19
C ASP A 516 -3.12 0.11 29.16
N GLY A 517 -4.39 -0.19 28.92
CA GLY A 517 -5.46 0.81 28.93
C GLY A 517 -5.79 1.47 27.61
N VAL A 518 -5.16 1.09 26.50
CA VAL A 518 -5.33 1.76 25.21
C VAL A 518 -5.32 0.76 24.05
N TYR A 519 -6.09 1.04 23.01
CA TYR A 519 -6.06 0.33 21.73
C TYR A 519 -4.97 0.93 20.83
N ASP A 520 -3.98 0.13 20.47
CA ASP A 520 -2.85 0.55 19.63
C ASP A 520 -2.79 -0.29 18.34
N SER A 521 -2.70 0.37 17.19
CA SER A 521 -2.51 -0.28 15.88
C SER A 521 -1.04 -0.45 15.52
N ASP A 522 -0.15 0.43 16.01
CA ASP A 522 1.24 0.49 15.57
C ASP A 522 2.00 -0.77 15.99
N THR A 523 1.67 -1.31 17.15
CA THR A 523 2.29 -2.50 17.75
C THR A 523 1.45 -3.76 17.58
N ALA A 524 0.25 -3.66 17.01
CA ALA A 524 -0.70 -4.77 16.94
C ALA A 524 -0.14 -5.96 16.16
N ARG A 525 0.53 -5.72 15.03
CA ARG A 525 1.10 -6.79 14.19
C ARG A 525 2.21 -7.56 14.92
N ASP A 526 3.20 -6.85 15.46
CA ASP A 526 4.31 -7.46 16.18
C ASP A 526 3.82 -8.21 17.43
N THR A 527 2.81 -7.65 18.11
CA THR A 527 2.19 -8.28 19.28
C THR A 527 1.44 -9.55 18.88
N ILE A 528 0.66 -9.52 17.80
CA ILE A 528 -0.02 -10.71 17.25
C ILE A 528 1.00 -11.79 16.90
N ASP A 529 2.06 -11.45 16.18
CA ASP A 529 3.11 -12.40 15.78
C ASP A 529 3.79 -13.02 17.01
N TYR A 530 4.06 -12.21 18.05
CA TYR A 530 4.56 -12.68 19.34
C TYR A 530 3.59 -13.62 20.05
N LEU A 531 2.30 -13.27 20.13
CA LEU A 531 1.26 -14.08 20.78
C LEU A 531 1.10 -15.43 20.08
N ILE A 532 1.05 -15.45 18.75
CA ILE A 532 0.99 -16.69 17.95
C ILE A 532 2.22 -17.55 18.22
N THR A 533 3.41 -16.96 18.18
CA THR A 533 4.67 -17.68 18.42
C THR A 533 4.70 -18.29 19.82
N ARG A 534 4.28 -17.53 20.83
CA ARG A 534 4.23 -17.99 22.23
C ARG A 534 3.18 -19.10 22.44
N LYS A 535 2.00 -18.99 21.81
CA LYS A 535 0.94 -20.00 21.90
C LYS A 535 1.33 -21.31 21.21
N LEU A 536 2.04 -21.22 20.09
CA LEU A 536 2.52 -22.41 19.38
C LEU A 536 3.68 -23.10 20.12
N GLY A 537 4.61 -22.36 20.73
CA GLY A 537 5.73 -22.97 21.45
C GLY A 537 6.51 -23.97 20.59
N ASP A 538 6.67 -25.21 21.06
CA ASP A 538 7.37 -26.28 20.32
C ASP A 538 6.65 -26.69 19.03
N ASP A 539 5.36 -26.38 18.89
CA ASP A 539 4.57 -26.60 17.68
C ASP A 539 4.81 -25.51 16.61
N PHE A 540 5.67 -24.52 16.87
CA PHE A 540 5.92 -23.42 15.94
C PHE A 540 6.48 -23.88 14.59
N SER A 541 5.88 -23.36 13.52
CA SER A 541 6.44 -23.37 12.17
C SER A 541 5.92 -22.18 11.38
N ALA A 542 6.68 -21.71 10.38
CA ALA A 542 6.26 -20.59 9.53
C ALA A 542 4.93 -20.86 8.78
N ARG A 543 4.56 -22.14 8.58
CA ARG A 543 3.25 -22.52 8.03
C ARG A 543 2.15 -22.32 9.07
N ARG A 544 2.28 -22.93 10.24
CA ARG A 544 1.26 -22.82 11.31
C ARG A 544 1.07 -21.39 11.77
N HIS A 545 2.15 -20.61 11.87
CA HIS A 545 2.08 -19.19 12.18
C HIS A 545 1.21 -18.43 11.17
N ARG A 546 1.45 -18.62 9.86
CA ARG A 546 0.64 -17.99 8.80
C ARG A 546 -0.82 -18.43 8.85
N ASP A 547 -1.07 -19.71 9.08
CA ASP A 547 -2.43 -20.25 9.15
C ASP A 547 -3.19 -19.65 10.35
N VAL A 548 -2.56 -19.55 11.54
CA VAL A 548 -3.16 -18.92 12.73
C VAL A 548 -3.39 -17.42 12.49
N LEU A 549 -2.40 -16.71 11.93
CA LEU A 549 -2.51 -15.29 11.63
C LEU A 549 -3.68 -15.00 10.69
N LEU A 550 -3.87 -15.82 9.65
CA LEU A 550 -4.99 -15.69 8.73
C LEU A 550 -6.34 -15.86 9.44
N HIS A 551 -6.48 -16.90 10.27
CA HIS A 551 -7.70 -17.11 11.04
C HIS A 551 -7.98 -15.96 12.00
N LEU A 552 -6.99 -15.57 12.81
CA LEU A 552 -7.11 -14.48 13.78
C LEU A 552 -7.51 -13.16 13.11
N THR A 553 -6.79 -12.74 12.07
CA THR A 553 -7.07 -11.48 11.38
C THR A 553 -8.40 -11.50 10.64
N THR A 554 -8.81 -12.65 10.08
CA THR A 554 -10.13 -12.80 9.44
C THR A 554 -11.25 -12.68 10.46
N THR A 555 -11.13 -13.36 11.61
CA THR A 555 -12.11 -13.31 12.70
C THR A 555 -12.25 -11.90 13.27
N ILE A 556 -11.12 -11.23 13.58
CA ILE A 556 -11.11 -9.84 14.06
C ILE A 556 -11.86 -8.93 13.07
N LYS A 557 -11.62 -9.07 11.77
CA LYS A 557 -12.28 -8.28 10.72
C LYS A 557 -13.75 -8.60 10.55
N SER A 558 -14.17 -9.85 10.73
CA SER A 558 -15.57 -10.25 10.59
C SER A 558 -16.41 -9.89 11.81
N GLU A 559 -15.86 -10.00 13.02
CA GLU A 559 -16.61 -9.80 14.27
C GLU A 559 -16.70 -8.32 14.67
N ASN A 560 -15.72 -7.48 14.30
CA ASN A 560 -15.67 -6.07 14.71
C ASN A 560 -16.22 -5.08 13.66
N ARG A 561 -16.81 -5.54 12.56
CA ARG A 561 -17.17 -4.70 11.40
C ARG A 561 -18.31 -3.69 11.64
N PHE A 562 -19.06 -3.80 12.75
CA PHE A 562 -20.32 -3.07 12.94
C PHE A 562 -20.39 -2.11 14.12
N THR A 563 -19.35 -1.97 14.97
CA THR A 563 -19.59 -1.42 16.33
C THR A 563 -18.62 -0.35 16.85
N VAL A 564 -17.65 0.13 16.06
CA VAL A 564 -16.62 1.05 16.61
C VAL A 564 -17.00 2.54 16.46
N SER A 565 -17.55 2.97 15.32
CA SER A 565 -17.76 4.41 15.06
C SER A 565 -18.87 5.07 15.90
N LEU A 566 -19.89 4.33 16.35
CA LEU A 566 -21.01 4.90 17.13
C LEU A 566 -20.73 4.89 18.65
N ILE A 567 -19.87 3.99 19.14
CA ILE A 567 -19.54 3.84 20.56
C ILE A 567 -18.36 4.73 20.98
N HIS A 568 -17.44 5.02 20.05
CA HIS A 568 -16.25 5.82 20.33
C HIS A 568 -16.55 7.25 20.77
N ASP A 569 -17.52 7.92 20.14
CA ASP A 569 -17.84 9.33 20.41
C ASP A 569 -18.53 9.54 21.78
N GLU A 570 -19.35 8.58 22.23
CA GLU A 570 -20.07 8.69 23.51
C GLU A 570 -19.09 8.75 24.69
N TYR A 571 -18.10 7.84 24.72
CA TYR A 571 -17.16 7.76 25.84
C TYR A 571 -16.03 8.78 25.75
N THR A 572 -15.49 9.05 24.55
CA THR A 572 -14.40 10.03 24.38
C THR A 572 -14.85 11.47 24.63
N SER A 573 -16.16 11.76 24.54
CA SER A 573 -16.72 13.04 24.98
C SER A 573 -16.77 13.20 26.51
N LYS A 574 -16.64 12.10 27.27
CA LYS A 574 -16.79 12.07 28.74
C LYS A 574 -15.50 11.83 29.48
N TYR A 575 -14.67 10.91 28.99
CA TYR A 575 -13.45 10.52 29.66
C TYR A 575 -12.22 10.88 28.84
N ILE A 576 -11.16 11.25 29.55
CA ILE A 576 -9.81 11.34 29.00
C ILE A 576 -9.02 10.17 29.58
N ASN A 577 -8.46 9.34 28.71
CA ASN A 577 -7.63 8.22 29.11
C ASN A 577 -6.26 8.72 29.55
N VAL A 578 -6.00 8.71 30.86
CA VAL A 578 -4.73 9.10 31.47
C VAL A 578 -3.97 7.86 31.94
N LYS A 579 -2.69 7.99 32.26
CA LYS A 579 -1.81 6.85 32.57
C LYS A 579 -2.32 5.96 33.72
N ASN A 580 -3.02 6.54 34.69
CA ASN A 580 -3.52 5.84 35.88
C ASN A 580 -5.03 5.57 35.87
N GLY A 581 -5.76 5.80 34.78
CA GLY A 581 -7.20 5.52 34.70
C GLY A 581 -7.93 6.26 33.59
N LEU A 582 -9.25 6.09 33.52
CA LEU A 582 -10.14 6.91 32.69
C LEU A 582 -10.64 8.08 33.56
N LEU A 583 -10.21 9.29 33.24
CA LEU A 583 -10.58 10.49 33.96
C LEU A 583 -11.88 11.05 33.40
N ASP A 584 -12.95 11.07 34.20
CA ASP A 584 -14.12 11.90 33.89
C ASP A 584 -13.69 13.36 34.06
N TRP A 585 -13.39 14.03 32.95
CA TRP A 585 -12.80 15.36 32.98
C TRP A 585 -13.76 16.39 33.57
N ARG A 586 -15.08 16.13 33.59
CA ARG A 586 -16.09 17.05 34.13
C ARG A 586 -16.09 17.02 35.65
N THR A 587 -16.07 15.82 36.23
CA THR A 587 -16.18 15.61 37.68
C THR A 587 -14.81 15.50 38.37
N GLY A 588 -13.76 15.15 37.62
CA GLY A 588 -12.43 14.84 38.17
C GLY A 588 -12.31 13.43 38.75
N LYS A 589 -13.35 12.59 38.60
CA LYS A 589 -13.36 11.21 39.09
C LYS A 589 -12.55 10.31 38.15
N LEU A 590 -11.67 9.50 38.73
CA LEU A 590 -10.89 8.49 38.03
C LEU A 590 -11.57 7.12 38.17
N ILE A 591 -11.72 6.39 37.07
CA ILE A 591 -12.14 4.98 37.07
C ILE A 591 -11.04 4.11 36.45
N GLU A 592 -11.09 2.80 36.72
CA GLU A 592 -10.13 1.85 36.15
C GLU A 592 -10.25 1.79 34.62
N HIS A 593 -9.12 1.48 33.97
CA HIS A 593 -9.12 1.21 32.53
C HIS A 593 -9.96 -0.03 32.23
N THR A 594 -10.71 0.02 31.14
CA THR A 594 -11.48 -1.12 30.64
C THR A 594 -11.36 -1.23 29.12
N PRO A 595 -11.20 -2.45 28.57
CA PRO A 595 -11.26 -2.68 27.13
C PRO A 595 -12.65 -2.38 26.54
N ASP A 596 -13.71 -2.34 27.36
CA ASP A 596 -15.08 -2.07 26.89
C ASP A 596 -15.27 -0.62 26.42
N MET A 597 -14.37 0.29 26.83
CA MET A 597 -14.36 1.68 26.38
C MET A 597 -13.19 1.92 25.43
N ILE A 598 -13.51 2.13 24.16
CA ILE A 598 -12.51 2.20 23.09
C ILE A 598 -11.80 3.55 23.11
N PHE A 599 -10.56 3.57 23.60
CA PHE A 599 -9.63 4.72 23.51
C PHE A 599 -8.42 4.36 22.66
N ARG A 600 -8.09 5.20 21.69
CA ARG A 600 -6.85 5.08 20.86
C ARG A 600 -5.71 5.97 21.34
N ASN A 601 -6.04 6.94 22.19
CA ASN A 601 -5.10 7.87 22.77
C ASN A 601 -5.08 7.68 24.29
N GLN A 602 -3.88 7.60 24.85
CA GLN A 602 -3.64 7.67 26.29
C GLN A 602 -2.65 8.79 26.58
N ILE A 603 -3.00 9.67 27.50
CA ILE A 603 -2.14 10.76 28.00
C ILE A 603 -1.15 10.12 29.00
N PRO A 604 0.18 10.17 28.76
CA PRO A 604 1.18 9.45 29.55
C PRO A 604 1.47 10.09 30.92
N VAL A 605 0.53 10.87 31.45
CA VAL A 605 0.61 11.62 32.70
C VAL A 605 -0.45 11.08 33.66
N ASN A 606 -0.11 10.96 34.94
CA ASN A 606 -1.07 10.55 35.96
C ASN A 606 -1.99 11.72 36.30
N TRP A 607 -3.28 11.45 36.46
CA TRP A 607 -4.17 12.39 37.13
C TRP A 607 -3.83 12.45 38.62
N ASN A 608 -3.34 13.60 39.07
CA ASN A 608 -2.97 13.88 40.45
C ASN A 608 -3.60 15.21 40.88
N VAL A 609 -4.64 15.14 41.71
CA VAL A 609 -5.37 16.33 42.19
C VAL A 609 -4.56 17.21 43.13
N GLU A 610 -3.51 16.67 43.74
CA GLU A 610 -2.62 17.35 44.69
C GLU A 610 -1.43 18.06 44.01
N ALA A 611 -1.31 17.98 42.67
CA ALA A 611 -0.23 18.66 41.96
C ALA A 611 -0.37 20.19 42.05
N ASP A 612 0.77 20.91 42.10
CA ASP A 612 0.77 22.38 42.17
C ASP A 612 0.39 23.00 40.83
N ARG A 613 -0.87 23.44 40.69
CA ARG A 613 -1.40 24.15 39.50
C ARG A 613 -0.59 25.39 39.12
N GLN A 614 0.09 26.02 40.07
CA GLN A 614 0.81 27.27 39.83
C GLN A 614 2.09 27.05 39.02
N LEU A 615 2.65 25.85 38.94
CA LEU A 615 3.84 25.59 38.11
C LEU A 615 3.55 25.84 36.63
N ALA A 616 2.51 25.19 36.08
CA ALA A 616 2.12 25.35 34.70
C ALA A 616 1.55 26.74 34.41
N SER A 617 0.68 27.28 35.29
CA SER A 617 0.09 28.61 35.07
C SER A 617 1.15 29.72 35.08
N ARG A 618 2.15 29.67 35.99
CA ARG A 618 3.28 30.62 35.97
C ARG A 618 4.09 30.52 34.68
N PHE A 619 4.34 29.31 34.17
CA PHE A 619 5.04 29.16 32.89
C PHE A 619 4.25 29.79 31.74
N ILE A 620 2.95 29.49 31.61
CA ILE A 620 2.09 30.05 30.56
C ILE A 620 2.07 31.58 30.67
N GLN A 621 1.78 32.12 31.86
CA GLN A 621 1.84 33.56 32.15
C GLN A 621 3.22 34.17 31.90
N SER A 622 4.28 33.37 31.90
CA SER A 622 5.64 33.87 31.63
C SER A 622 5.92 34.05 30.14
N VAL A 623 5.22 33.35 29.23
CA VAL A 623 5.52 33.33 27.78
C VAL A 623 4.49 34.05 26.90
N VAL A 624 3.21 34.13 27.32
CA VAL A 624 2.15 34.82 26.55
C VAL A 624 1.66 36.12 27.21
N PRO A 625 0.96 37.01 26.48
CA PRO A 625 0.22 38.12 27.08
C PRO A 625 -0.82 37.63 28.12
N ASN A 626 -1.05 38.42 29.17
CA ASN A 626 -1.92 38.03 30.28
C ASN A 626 -3.38 37.77 29.86
N ASP A 627 -3.89 38.51 28.87
CA ASP A 627 -5.23 38.32 28.29
C ASP A 627 -5.36 37.02 27.50
N THR A 628 -4.24 36.39 27.13
CA THR A 628 -4.19 35.19 26.29
C THR A 628 -4.03 33.91 27.11
N VAL A 629 -3.74 34.01 28.41
CA VAL A 629 -3.52 32.86 29.30
C VAL A 629 -4.71 31.90 29.28
N ARG A 630 -5.94 32.41 29.44
CA ARG A 630 -7.15 31.56 29.46
C ARG A 630 -7.36 30.81 28.16
N LEU A 631 -7.16 31.48 27.01
CA LEU A 631 -7.24 30.89 25.68
C LEU A 631 -6.20 29.77 25.53
N ILE A 632 -4.98 29.96 26.02
CA ILE A 632 -3.93 28.94 25.96
C ILE A 632 -4.25 27.74 26.85
N GLU A 633 -4.73 27.95 28.07
CA GLU A 633 -5.15 26.85 28.95
C GLU A 633 -6.30 26.04 28.33
N GLU A 634 -7.29 26.72 27.74
CA GLU A 634 -8.39 26.10 26.98
C GLU A 634 -7.86 25.33 25.76
N TRP A 635 -6.91 25.90 25.04
CA TRP A 635 -6.29 25.26 23.89
C TRP A 635 -5.56 23.98 24.30
N VAL A 636 -4.79 24.01 25.39
CA VAL A 636 -4.11 22.81 25.91
C VAL A 636 -5.13 21.77 26.37
N GLY A 637 -6.23 22.19 27.01
CA GLY A 637 -7.35 21.31 27.34
C GLY A 637 -8.00 20.65 26.12
N TYR A 638 -8.25 21.44 25.08
CA TYR A 638 -8.81 20.98 23.81
C TYR A 638 -7.89 19.96 23.13
N CYS A 639 -6.56 20.14 23.22
CA CYS A 639 -5.56 19.19 22.72
C CYS A 639 -5.67 17.78 23.32
N LEU A 640 -6.33 17.61 24.46
CA LEU A 640 -6.49 16.31 25.13
C LEU A 640 -7.70 15.49 24.61
N THR A 641 -8.53 16.05 23.73
CA THR A 641 -9.79 15.44 23.29
C THR A 641 -9.76 15.12 21.80
N PRO A 642 -10.45 14.08 21.30
CA PRO A 642 -10.63 13.86 19.85
C PRO A 642 -11.73 14.75 19.25
N SER A 643 -12.16 15.81 19.94
CA SER A 643 -13.15 16.76 19.43
C SER A 643 -12.55 17.75 18.45
N ILE A 644 -13.31 18.06 17.41
CA ILE A 644 -13.06 19.07 16.37
C ILE A 644 -14.06 20.23 16.44
N ARG A 645 -14.95 20.25 17.44
CA ARG A 645 -16.14 21.10 17.55
C ARG A 645 -15.85 22.59 17.29
N TYR A 646 -14.73 23.09 17.82
CA TYR A 646 -14.43 24.52 17.79
C TYR A 646 -13.73 24.97 16.51
N GLN A 647 -13.25 24.03 15.68
CA GLN A 647 -12.71 24.31 14.35
C GLN A 647 -11.59 25.39 14.37
N LYS A 648 -10.62 25.24 15.27
CA LYS A 648 -9.48 26.16 15.42
C LYS A 648 -8.14 25.47 15.18
N LEU A 649 -7.19 26.22 14.63
CA LEU A 649 -5.76 25.92 14.58
C LEU A 649 -4.97 27.02 15.28
N LEU A 650 -3.83 26.67 15.88
CA LEU A 650 -2.98 27.62 16.62
C LEU A 650 -1.66 27.88 15.87
N LEU A 651 -1.41 29.15 15.57
CA LEU A 651 -0.14 29.69 15.10
C LEU A 651 0.51 30.48 16.24
N VAL A 652 1.77 30.16 16.53
CA VAL A 652 2.56 30.85 17.54
C VAL A 652 3.65 31.69 16.87
N ARG A 653 3.52 33.01 16.94
CA ARG A 653 4.45 33.97 16.30
C ARG A 653 5.48 34.51 17.31
N GLY A 654 6.74 34.69 16.91
CA GLY A 654 7.73 35.43 17.72
C GLY A 654 9.12 35.45 17.08
N SER A 655 10.06 36.24 17.58
CA SER A 655 11.37 36.50 16.91
C SER A 655 12.55 35.61 17.36
N GLY A 656 12.30 34.54 18.13
CA GLY A 656 13.33 33.67 18.70
C GLY A 656 13.71 34.05 20.14
N ASN A 657 14.10 33.05 20.95
CA ASN A 657 14.31 33.19 22.41
C ASN A 657 13.07 33.69 23.19
N ASN A 658 11.85 33.39 22.72
CA ASN A 658 10.61 33.83 23.36
C ASN A 658 9.83 32.72 24.10
N GLY A 659 10.39 31.52 24.24
CA GLY A 659 9.72 30.40 24.90
C GLY A 659 8.77 29.58 24.02
N LYS A 660 8.69 29.87 22.70
CA LYS A 660 7.87 29.09 21.73
C LYS A 660 8.21 27.60 21.76
N SER A 661 9.49 27.25 21.56
CA SER A 661 9.95 25.86 21.52
C SER A 661 9.69 25.14 22.84
N ALA A 662 9.85 25.84 23.97
CA ALA A 662 9.55 25.31 25.30
C ALA A 662 8.05 25.03 25.47
N PHE A 663 7.17 25.94 25.04
CA PHE A 663 5.71 25.73 25.07
C PHE A 663 5.28 24.58 24.16
N LEU A 664 5.77 24.53 22.91
CA LEU A 664 5.50 23.42 22.00
C LEU A 664 5.96 22.08 22.60
N ALA A 665 7.16 22.04 23.20
CA ALA A 665 7.67 20.85 23.89
C ALA A 665 6.78 20.45 25.08
N TYR A 666 6.31 21.41 25.86
CA TYR A 666 5.44 21.16 27.02
C TYR A 666 4.11 20.51 26.62
N CYS A 667 3.47 21.04 25.58
CA CYS A 667 2.26 20.45 24.98
C CYS A 667 2.50 19.05 24.43
N LYS A 668 3.61 18.83 23.70
CA LYS A 668 3.99 17.51 23.18
C LYS A 668 4.24 16.49 24.28
N ASN A 669 4.89 16.88 25.37
CA ASN A 669 5.20 16.00 26.49
C ASN A 669 3.94 15.66 27.30
N LEU A 670 3.02 16.61 27.46
CA LEU A 670 1.70 16.37 28.07
C LEU A 670 0.91 15.35 27.25
N VAL A 671 0.69 15.64 25.96
CA VAL A 671 -0.12 14.81 25.07
C VAL A 671 0.53 13.45 24.83
N GLY A 672 1.87 13.40 24.81
CA GLY A 672 2.65 12.18 24.65
C GLY A 672 3.01 11.87 23.21
N ARG A 673 4.22 11.32 22.99
CA ARG A 673 4.79 11.11 21.64
C ARG A 673 3.91 10.29 20.71
N LYS A 674 3.20 9.26 21.22
CA LYS A 674 2.29 8.43 20.40
C LYS A 674 1.11 9.21 19.83
N ASN A 675 0.70 10.28 20.51
CA ASN A 675 -0.47 11.10 20.16
C ASN A 675 -0.09 12.36 19.33
N VAL A 676 1.19 12.51 18.96
CA VAL A 676 1.72 13.69 18.25
C VAL A 676 2.20 13.33 16.85
N SER A 677 1.85 14.17 15.86
CA SER A 677 2.45 14.18 14.52
C SER A 677 3.27 15.45 14.26
N HIS A 678 4.10 15.42 13.21
CA HIS A 678 5.02 16.49 12.82
C HIS A 678 4.89 16.84 11.34
N VAL A 679 3.66 16.97 10.83
CA VAL A 679 3.41 17.36 9.45
C VAL A 679 3.49 18.88 9.33
N GLU A 680 4.31 19.38 8.42
CA GLU A 680 4.47 20.81 8.15
C GLU A 680 3.20 21.40 7.52
N LEU A 681 2.92 22.69 7.77
CA LEU A 681 1.73 23.38 7.26
C LEU A 681 1.63 23.30 5.73
N GLN A 682 2.74 23.50 5.03
CA GLN A 682 2.83 23.45 3.57
C GLN A 682 2.62 22.02 3.03
N GLU A 683 3.03 20.99 3.78
CA GLU A 683 2.86 19.59 3.38
C GLU A 683 1.43 19.08 3.56
N LEU A 684 0.62 19.76 4.39
CA LEU A 684 -0.80 19.45 4.51
C LEU A 684 -1.57 19.74 3.21
N ASP A 685 -1.05 20.63 2.36
CA ASP A 685 -1.63 20.96 1.07
C ASP A 685 -0.93 20.17 -0.05
N GLY A 686 -1.66 19.26 -0.69
CA GLY A 686 -1.19 18.51 -1.87
C GLY A 686 -0.41 17.22 -1.63
N HIS A 687 0.00 16.87 -0.39
CA HIS A 687 0.76 15.63 -0.11
C HIS A 687 -0.02 14.60 0.72
N ARG A 688 -0.87 13.80 0.05
CA ARG A 688 -1.71 12.75 0.67
C ARG A 688 -0.95 11.75 1.56
N PHE A 689 0.33 11.52 1.27
CA PHE A 689 1.19 10.66 2.09
C PHE A 689 1.51 11.24 3.47
N LYS A 690 1.66 12.56 3.57
CA LYS A 690 1.99 13.23 4.83
C LYS A 690 0.76 13.35 5.71
N VAL A 691 -0.42 13.52 5.10
CA VAL A 691 -1.72 13.58 5.78
C VAL A 691 -2.04 12.28 6.54
N ALA A 692 -1.60 11.11 6.04
CA ALA A 692 -1.75 9.83 6.74
C ALA A 692 -1.12 9.82 8.15
N GLY A 693 -0.07 10.63 8.37
CA GLY A 693 0.58 10.76 9.67
C GLY A 693 -0.29 11.40 10.75
N LEU A 694 -1.44 11.99 10.39
CA LEU A 694 -2.40 12.55 11.33
C LEU A 694 -3.36 11.49 11.90
N LYS A 695 -3.33 10.26 11.39
CA LYS A 695 -4.20 9.17 11.83
C LYS A 695 -4.05 8.90 13.32
N ASP A 696 -5.20 8.87 14.00
CA ASP A 696 -5.34 8.67 15.44
C ASP A 696 -4.49 9.63 16.31
N LYS A 697 -4.08 10.79 15.80
CA LYS A 697 -3.27 11.77 16.55
C LYS A 697 -4.14 12.84 17.19
N LEU A 698 -3.82 13.21 18.43
CA LEU A 698 -4.50 14.31 19.12
C LEU A 698 -3.91 15.66 18.72
N LEU A 699 -2.63 15.74 18.39
CA LEU A 699 -1.94 17.01 18.18
C LEU A 699 -0.94 16.90 17.02
N ASN A 700 -0.99 17.82 16.07
CA ASN A 700 0.10 18.03 15.11
C ASN A 700 0.92 19.23 15.55
N VAL A 701 2.23 19.04 15.75
CA VAL A 701 3.16 20.13 16.09
C VAL A 701 4.27 20.20 15.07
N TYR A 702 4.43 21.35 14.42
CA TYR A 702 5.63 21.64 13.63
C TYR A 702 6.23 22.98 14.07
N ALA A 703 7.54 22.96 14.32
CA ALA A 703 8.27 24.14 14.74
C ALA A 703 8.89 24.83 13.53
N ASP A 704 8.80 26.16 13.53
CA ASP A 704 9.47 27.07 12.60
C ASP A 704 9.12 26.82 11.13
N ILE A 705 7.82 27.00 10.83
CA ILE A 705 7.32 26.95 9.44
C ILE A 705 8.01 28.01 8.58
N ASP A 706 8.31 27.64 7.33
CA ASP A 706 8.92 28.51 6.32
C ASP A 706 7.94 29.62 5.89
N PHE A 707 8.42 30.81 5.57
CA PHE A 707 7.62 31.96 5.10
C PHE A 707 6.98 31.74 3.71
N LYS A 708 7.32 30.63 3.03
CA LYS A 708 6.75 30.26 1.74
C LYS A 708 5.23 30.30 1.73
N ARG A 709 4.69 30.99 0.73
CA ARG A 709 3.25 31.16 0.49
C ARG A 709 2.49 29.83 0.45
N LEU A 710 1.37 29.76 1.14
CA LEU A 710 0.41 28.65 1.05
C LEU A 710 -0.26 28.65 -0.32
N GLN A 711 -0.15 27.54 -1.07
CA GLN A 711 -0.69 27.42 -2.43
C GLN A 711 -2.22 27.27 -2.41
N GLY A 712 -2.74 26.50 -1.45
CA GLY A 712 -4.15 26.32 -1.17
C GLY A 712 -4.42 26.10 0.32
N THR A 713 -5.67 26.28 0.74
CA THR A 713 -6.12 26.19 2.13
C THR A 713 -7.26 25.17 2.32
N SER A 714 -7.70 24.52 1.24
CA SER A 714 -8.87 23.64 1.25
C SER A 714 -8.67 22.43 2.16
N VAL A 715 -7.51 21.75 2.04
CA VAL A 715 -7.21 20.60 2.90
C VAL A 715 -7.08 21.03 4.37
N LEU A 716 -6.46 22.18 4.63
CA LEU A 716 -6.37 22.74 5.98
C LEU A 716 -7.75 23.03 6.58
N LYS A 717 -8.67 23.61 5.80
CA LYS A 717 -10.05 23.85 6.24
C LYS A 717 -10.77 22.54 6.57
N ASN A 718 -10.60 21.52 5.72
CA ASN A 718 -11.19 20.18 5.91
C ASN A 718 -10.63 19.51 7.17
N LEU A 719 -9.32 19.59 7.39
CA LEU A 719 -8.65 19.03 8.58
C LEU A 719 -9.14 19.68 9.87
N VAL A 720 -9.28 21.01 9.88
CA VAL A 720 -9.72 21.75 11.07
C VAL A 720 -11.19 21.47 11.41
N VAL A 721 -12.03 21.13 10.42
CA VAL A 721 -13.43 20.73 10.65
C VAL A 721 -13.62 19.22 10.71
N GLY A 722 -12.56 18.42 10.64
CA GLY A 722 -12.56 16.96 10.66
C GLY A 722 -13.43 16.31 9.57
N ASP A 723 -13.45 16.90 8.38
CA ASP A 723 -14.02 16.26 7.19
C ASP A 723 -13.20 15.03 6.77
N GLU A 724 -13.84 14.14 6.01
CA GLU A 724 -13.16 12.97 5.44
C GLU A 724 -12.09 13.40 4.43
N ILE A 725 -10.92 12.81 4.59
CA ILE A 725 -9.78 13.02 3.70
C ILE A 725 -9.25 11.67 3.24
N THR A 726 -8.89 11.60 1.96
CA THR A 726 -8.15 10.47 1.42
C THR A 726 -6.68 10.62 1.78
N ALA A 727 -6.19 9.67 2.56
CA ALA A 727 -4.79 9.55 2.96
C ALA A 727 -4.16 8.32 2.30
N GLU A 728 -2.84 8.34 2.13
CA GLU A 728 -2.10 7.25 1.50
C GLU A 728 -0.89 6.89 2.39
N GLU A 729 -0.72 5.63 2.76
CA GLU A 729 0.53 5.20 3.40
C GLU A 729 1.59 4.89 2.34
N LYS A 730 2.87 5.11 2.64
CA LYS A 730 3.95 4.84 1.69
C LYS A 730 3.99 3.34 1.36
N GLY A 731 3.64 2.99 0.13
CA GLY A 731 3.54 1.59 -0.31
C GLY A 731 2.29 0.86 0.19
N GLY A 732 1.33 1.58 0.79
CA GLY A 732 0.02 1.08 1.18
C GLY A 732 -1.08 1.52 0.20
N LYS A 733 -2.29 0.99 0.37
CA LYS A 733 -3.47 1.45 -0.37
C LYS A 733 -3.95 2.80 0.18
N PRO A 734 -4.57 3.67 -0.65
CA PRO A 734 -5.31 4.82 -0.16
C PRO A 734 -6.42 4.37 0.79
N PHE A 735 -6.64 5.13 1.86
CA PHE A 735 -7.74 4.93 2.80
C PHE A 735 -8.39 6.28 3.15
N VAL A 736 -9.64 6.23 3.60
CA VAL A 736 -10.37 7.42 4.05
C VAL A 736 -10.28 7.52 5.56
N MET A 737 -9.96 8.70 6.07
CA MET A 737 -9.92 8.98 7.50
C MET A 737 -10.54 10.33 7.83
N LYS A 738 -10.95 10.50 9.08
CA LYS A 738 -11.24 11.81 9.68
C LYS A 738 -10.12 12.11 10.67
N SER A 739 -9.48 13.26 10.51
CA SER A 739 -8.48 13.71 11.48
C SER A 739 -9.15 14.52 12.58
N TYR A 740 -8.76 14.25 13.83
CA TYR A 740 -9.08 15.09 14.98
C TYR A 740 -7.83 15.74 15.59
N ALA A 741 -6.70 15.70 14.88
CA ALA A 741 -5.46 16.31 15.34
C ALA A 741 -5.62 17.83 15.39
N LYS A 742 -5.45 18.44 16.58
CA LYS A 742 -5.37 19.90 16.70
C LYS A 742 -4.08 20.33 16.03
N LEU A 743 -4.15 21.32 15.13
CA LEU A 743 -2.98 21.78 14.39
C LEU A 743 -2.33 22.95 15.14
N MET A 744 -1.05 22.80 15.46
CA MET A 744 -0.25 23.77 16.20
C MET A 744 1.09 24.00 15.49
N PHE A 745 1.38 25.26 15.15
CA PHE A 745 2.58 25.62 14.40
C PHE A 745 3.30 26.79 15.08
N SER A 746 4.64 26.83 15.02
CA SER A 746 5.38 28.07 15.29
C SER A 746 5.93 28.67 14.01
N ALA A 747 5.93 30.01 13.96
CA ALA A 747 6.50 30.78 12.88
C ALA A 747 7.26 31.99 13.46
N ASN A 748 8.27 32.45 12.73
CA ASN A 748 8.81 33.80 12.98
C ASN A 748 7.97 34.83 12.22
N GLU A 749 7.71 34.54 10.95
CA GLU A 749 6.82 35.28 10.07
C GLU A 749 5.75 34.32 9.56
N ILE A 750 4.50 34.78 9.51
CA ILE A 750 3.37 33.93 9.14
C ILE A 750 3.32 33.82 7.62
N PRO A 751 3.23 32.60 7.05
CA PRO A 751 3.19 32.41 5.60
C PRO A 751 2.03 33.17 4.97
N SER A 752 2.31 33.90 3.89
CA SER A 752 1.26 34.55 3.10
C SER A 752 0.34 33.52 2.43
N THR A 753 -0.89 33.92 2.10
CA THR A 753 -1.87 33.05 1.42
C THR A 753 -2.53 33.78 0.25
N SER A 754 -3.15 33.03 -0.66
CA SER A 754 -4.05 33.60 -1.68
C SER A 754 -5.51 33.64 -1.21
N ASP A 755 -5.81 33.01 -0.08
CA ASP A 755 -7.15 32.86 0.44
C ASP A 755 -7.51 33.98 1.42
N ASN A 756 -8.34 34.90 0.94
CA ASN A 756 -8.86 36.03 1.72
C ASN A 756 -10.28 35.78 2.23
N SER A 757 -10.71 34.51 2.36
CA SER A 757 -12.04 34.19 2.87
C SER A 757 -12.12 34.22 4.39
N ASP A 758 -13.24 34.72 4.93
CA ASP A 758 -13.59 34.60 6.35
C ASP A 758 -13.46 33.15 6.85
N GLY A 759 -13.82 32.18 6.00
CA GLY A 759 -13.67 30.76 6.29
C GLY A 759 -12.26 30.34 6.66
N PHE A 760 -11.24 30.96 6.09
CA PHE A 760 -9.86 30.70 6.51
C PHE A 760 -9.53 31.41 7.82
N PHE A 761 -9.73 32.74 7.88
CA PHE A 761 -9.31 33.55 9.02
C PHE A 761 -9.99 33.15 10.34
N ARG A 762 -11.29 32.84 10.32
CA ARG A 762 -12.01 32.43 11.55
C ARG A 762 -11.49 31.14 12.18
N ARG A 763 -10.71 30.33 11.45
CA ARG A 763 -10.11 29.07 11.95
C ARG A 763 -8.75 29.31 12.62
N LEU A 764 -8.17 30.51 12.51
CA LEU A 764 -6.85 30.83 13.03
C LEU A 764 -6.92 31.40 14.45
N PHE A 765 -6.04 30.93 15.32
CA PHE A 765 -5.53 31.70 16.45
C PHE A 765 -4.08 32.03 16.18
N ILE A 766 -3.75 33.32 16.17
CA ILE A 766 -2.37 33.80 16.08
C ILE A 766 -2.00 34.35 17.46
N VAL A 767 -1.17 33.61 18.20
CA VAL A 767 -0.75 33.99 19.55
C VAL A 767 0.65 34.57 19.51
N PRO A 768 0.85 35.81 19.96
CA PRO A 768 2.16 36.43 19.98
C PRO A 768 2.97 35.99 21.21
N PHE A 769 4.20 35.55 20.96
CA PHE A 769 5.22 35.29 21.98
C PHE A 769 6.30 36.37 21.85
N ASP A 770 6.01 37.57 22.36
CA ASP A 770 6.89 38.74 22.18
C ASP A 770 7.95 38.90 23.29
N ARG A 771 7.84 38.14 24.38
CA ARG A 771 8.79 38.23 25.51
C ARG A 771 10.15 37.69 25.12
N LYS A 772 11.25 38.33 25.52
CA LYS A 772 12.62 37.84 25.24
C LYS A 772 13.28 37.30 26.50
N PHE A 773 13.79 36.08 26.42
CA PHE A 773 14.54 35.42 27.50
C PHE A 773 16.03 35.38 27.16
N GLU A 774 16.79 36.31 27.73
CA GLU A 774 18.23 36.47 27.52
C GLU A 774 18.98 36.55 28.87
N GLY A 775 20.29 36.29 28.85
CA GLY A 775 21.15 36.41 30.02
C GLY A 775 20.66 35.61 31.24
N THR A 776 20.51 36.29 32.38
CA THR A 776 20.06 35.71 33.66
C THR A 776 18.58 35.35 33.69
N ASN A 777 17.77 35.90 32.77
CA ASN A 777 16.34 35.61 32.67
C ASN A 777 16.06 34.37 31.79
N ARG A 778 17.11 33.77 31.20
CA ARG A 778 17.01 32.53 30.41
C ARG A 778 17.38 31.32 31.26
N ASP A 779 16.38 30.60 31.73
CA ASP A 779 16.62 29.29 32.36
C ASP A 779 16.97 28.25 31.28
N ARG A 780 18.24 27.84 31.25
CA ARG A 780 18.75 26.83 30.31
C ARG A 780 18.21 25.43 30.59
N ASN A 781 17.65 25.20 31.77
CA ASN A 781 17.04 23.92 32.16
C ASN A 781 15.51 23.93 32.01
N MET A 782 14.91 25.02 31.51
CA MET A 782 13.45 25.17 31.41
C MET A 782 12.79 23.97 30.71
N GLU A 783 13.28 23.55 29.54
CA GLU A 783 12.70 22.40 28.83
C GLU A 783 12.77 21.09 29.65
N LYS A 784 13.85 20.89 30.40
CA LYS A 784 14.00 19.72 31.28
C LYS A 784 13.02 19.80 32.46
N GLN A 785 12.81 20.98 33.04
CA GLN A 785 11.83 21.20 34.10
C GLN A 785 10.41 20.96 33.60
N LEU A 786 10.05 21.49 32.43
CA LEU A 786 8.73 21.32 31.82
C LEU A 786 8.40 19.85 31.49
N ASN A 787 9.42 19.00 31.32
CA ASN A 787 9.26 17.55 31.12
C ASN A 787 9.28 16.75 32.44
N SER A 788 9.42 17.40 33.60
CA SER A 788 9.34 16.73 34.89
C SER A 788 7.91 16.29 35.21
N LYS A 789 7.77 15.29 36.08
CA LYS A 789 6.48 14.76 36.51
C LYS A 789 5.60 15.86 37.09
N GLU A 790 6.18 16.71 37.94
CA GLU A 790 5.48 17.77 38.67
C GLU A 790 4.88 18.82 37.73
N TYR A 791 5.64 19.23 36.71
CA TYR A 791 5.15 20.17 35.69
C TYR A 791 4.09 19.53 34.80
N LEU A 792 4.27 18.30 34.35
CA LEU A 792 3.28 17.64 33.50
C LEU A 792 1.95 17.37 34.24
N GLU A 793 2.00 16.96 35.50
CA GLU A 793 0.80 16.82 36.34
C GLU A 793 0.13 18.19 36.58
N SER A 794 0.92 19.24 36.83
CA SER A 794 0.41 20.62 36.93
C SER A 794 -0.27 21.09 35.65
N LEU A 795 0.32 20.83 34.49
CA LEU A 795 -0.25 21.21 33.20
C LEU A 795 -1.53 20.44 32.90
N LEU A 796 -1.59 19.15 33.26
CA LEU A 796 -2.81 18.37 33.11
C LEU A 796 -3.95 18.98 33.93
N LEU A 797 -3.71 19.40 35.19
CA LEU A 797 -4.73 20.09 35.99
C LEU A 797 -5.23 21.38 35.33
N VAL A 798 -4.31 22.23 34.87
CA VAL A 798 -4.63 23.49 34.20
C VAL A 798 -5.37 23.25 32.88
N ALA A 799 -4.98 22.23 32.12
CA ALA A 799 -5.62 21.85 30.87
C ALA A 799 -7.06 21.35 31.10
N ILE A 800 -7.32 20.57 32.15
CA ILE A 800 -8.69 20.14 32.49
C ILE A 800 -9.55 21.32 32.94
N ASP A 801 -9.01 22.26 33.71
CA ASP A 801 -9.74 23.49 34.07
C ASP A 801 -10.05 24.34 32.82
N GLY A 802 -9.10 24.44 31.90
CA GLY A 802 -9.27 25.08 30.60
C GLY A 802 -10.36 24.39 29.76
N LEU A 803 -10.32 23.06 29.65
CA LEU A 803 -11.33 22.28 28.91
C LEU A 803 -12.73 22.46 29.49
N ARG A 804 -12.88 22.41 30.82
CA ARG A 804 -14.17 22.66 31.49
C ARG A 804 -14.72 24.04 31.18
N ARG A 805 -13.86 25.06 31.17
CA ARG A 805 -14.23 26.43 30.85
C ARG A 805 -14.66 26.55 29.38
N LEU A 806 -13.88 25.98 28.45
CA LEU A 806 -14.21 25.95 27.03
C LEU A 806 -15.58 25.30 26.78
N GLU A 807 -15.81 24.12 27.34
CA GLU A 807 -17.08 23.38 27.19
C GLU A 807 -18.26 24.09 27.85
N ALA A 808 -18.04 24.77 28.99
CA ALA A 808 -19.09 25.55 29.65
C ALA A 808 -19.48 26.81 28.86
N ASN A 809 -18.50 27.46 28.22
CA ASN A 809 -18.74 28.67 27.42
C ASN A 809 -19.27 28.34 26.01
N GLY A 810 -18.92 27.18 25.47
CA GLY A 810 -19.24 26.81 24.08
C GLY A 810 -18.35 27.53 23.04
N GLU A 811 -17.39 28.34 23.48
CA GLU A 811 -16.41 29.04 22.67
C GLU A 811 -15.14 29.35 23.48
N PHE A 812 -14.04 29.62 22.78
CA PHE A 812 -12.78 30.03 23.41
C PHE A 812 -12.89 31.44 24.01
N SER A 813 -12.21 31.65 25.12
CA SER A 813 -12.05 32.97 25.73
C SER A 813 -11.48 33.97 24.72
N GLU A 814 -12.09 35.16 24.65
CA GLU A 814 -11.57 36.23 23.82
C GLU A 814 -10.20 36.74 24.33
N SER A 815 -9.31 37.07 23.39
CA SER A 815 -8.05 37.75 23.65
C SER A 815 -7.89 38.93 22.69
N ALA A 816 -7.66 40.12 23.23
CA ALA A 816 -7.46 41.32 22.44
C ALA A 816 -6.12 41.25 21.67
N SER A 817 -5.11 40.64 22.28
CA SER A 817 -3.82 40.37 21.64
C SER A 817 -3.98 39.43 20.43
N VAL A 818 -4.73 38.33 20.56
CA VAL A 818 -4.95 37.38 19.45
C VAL A 818 -5.80 38.00 18.35
N ARG A 819 -6.85 38.76 18.71
CA ARG A 819 -7.68 39.49 17.73
C ARG A 819 -6.85 40.47 16.90
N ARG A 820 -6.00 41.27 17.57
CA ARG A 820 -5.12 42.24 16.90
C ARG A 820 -4.16 41.56 15.93
N GLU A 821 -3.54 40.45 16.33
CA GLU A 821 -2.63 39.70 15.44
C GLU A 821 -3.35 39.14 14.21
N LEU A 822 -4.59 38.70 14.37
CA LEU A 822 -5.41 38.25 13.24
C LEU A 822 -5.79 39.41 12.30
N GLU A 823 -6.17 40.57 12.85
CA GLU A 823 -6.47 41.78 12.08
C GLU A 823 -5.25 42.26 11.27
N ILE A 824 -4.06 42.29 11.89
CA ILE A 824 -2.79 42.62 11.22
C ILE A 824 -2.54 41.64 10.07
N PHE A 825 -2.61 40.33 10.36
CA PHE A 825 -2.35 39.32 9.34
C PHE A 825 -3.35 39.38 8.18
N GLU A 826 -4.64 39.60 8.46
CA GLU A 826 -5.67 39.76 7.43
C GLU A 826 -5.40 40.99 6.56
N PHE A 827 -5.00 42.10 7.16
CA PHE A 827 -4.63 43.33 6.44
C PHE A 827 -3.41 43.11 5.53
N GLU A 828 -2.40 42.39 5.99
CA GLU A 828 -1.21 42.05 5.22
C GLU A 828 -1.52 41.23 3.95
N GLN A 829 -2.63 40.47 3.94
CA GLN A 829 -3.11 39.71 2.78
C GLN A 829 -3.94 40.54 1.78
N LYS A 830 -4.17 41.83 2.03
CA LYS A 830 -4.97 42.75 1.19
C LYS A 830 -4.07 43.79 0.52
N PRO A 831 -3.34 43.45 -0.56
CA PRO A 831 -2.40 44.36 -1.22
C PRO A 831 -3.08 45.60 -1.82
N ILE A 832 -4.37 45.53 -2.16
CA ILE A 832 -5.12 46.69 -2.64
C ILE A 832 -5.46 47.64 -1.49
N ALA A 833 -5.78 47.13 -0.30
CA ALA A 833 -6.04 47.97 0.87
C ALA A 833 -4.78 48.72 1.29
N GLN A 834 -3.63 48.03 1.33
CA GLN A 834 -2.32 48.65 1.58
C GLN A 834 -1.98 49.72 0.53
N PHE A 835 -2.11 49.41 -0.76
CA PHE A 835 -1.91 50.41 -1.81
C PHE A 835 -2.81 51.65 -1.65
N LEU A 836 -4.08 51.46 -1.26
CA LEU A 836 -5.01 52.56 -1.04
C LEU A 836 -4.62 53.41 0.17
N GLU A 837 -4.04 52.82 1.21
CA GLU A 837 -3.55 53.53 2.39
C GLU A 837 -2.25 54.28 2.10
N ASP A 838 -1.32 53.66 1.38
CA ASP A 838 0.01 54.21 1.11
C ASP A 838 0.01 55.29 0.02
N GLU A 839 -0.75 55.09 -1.05
CA GLU A 839 -0.59 55.87 -2.29
C GLU A 839 -1.85 56.67 -2.66
N CYS A 840 -2.97 56.51 -1.94
CA CYS A 840 -4.24 57.12 -2.32
C CYS A 840 -4.89 57.94 -1.19
N VAL A 841 -5.77 58.86 -1.60
CA VAL A 841 -6.68 59.60 -0.72
C VAL A 841 -8.11 59.33 -1.17
N LEU A 842 -8.93 58.78 -0.27
CA LEU A 842 -10.36 58.58 -0.49
C LEU A 842 -11.14 59.80 -0.01
N HIS A 843 -12.03 60.30 -0.87
CA HIS A 843 -12.79 61.53 -0.59
C HIS A 843 -14.21 61.21 -0.13
N SER A 844 -14.69 61.94 0.87
CA SER A 844 -16.03 61.76 1.45
C SER A 844 -17.17 62.05 0.46
N ASN A 845 -16.97 63.01 -0.47
CA ASN A 845 -17.85 63.22 -1.62
C ASN A 845 -17.31 62.46 -2.83
N SER A 846 -17.72 61.20 -2.97
CA SER A 846 -17.17 60.28 -3.97
C SER A 846 -17.54 60.62 -5.41
N GLU A 847 -18.59 61.42 -5.65
CA GLU A 847 -19.05 61.82 -6.98
C GLU A 847 -18.45 63.16 -7.44
N ASP A 848 -17.66 63.84 -6.58
CA ASP A 848 -16.97 65.07 -6.96
C ASP A 848 -15.86 64.77 -7.98
N ARG A 849 -16.08 65.24 -9.21
CA ARG A 849 -15.15 65.03 -10.33
C ARG A 849 -13.85 65.81 -10.19
N ALA A 850 -13.80 66.83 -9.34
CA ALA A 850 -12.56 67.53 -9.03
C ALA A 850 -11.57 66.61 -8.29
N ASN A 851 -12.09 65.68 -7.49
CA ASN A 851 -11.32 64.68 -6.76
C ASN A 851 -11.27 63.38 -7.55
N SER A 852 -10.56 63.40 -8.69
CA SER A 852 -10.44 62.24 -9.56
C SER A 852 -9.02 61.98 -10.03
N VAL A 853 -8.74 60.72 -10.35
CA VAL A 853 -7.47 60.25 -10.93
C VAL A 853 -7.74 59.49 -12.23
N SER A 854 -6.79 59.54 -13.16
CA SER A 854 -6.90 58.75 -14.38
C SER A 854 -6.68 57.26 -14.09
N LYS A 855 -7.43 56.38 -14.78
CA LYS A 855 -7.29 54.92 -14.65
C LYS A 855 -5.92 54.41 -15.14
N GLU A 856 -5.29 55.12 -16.05
CA GLU A 856 -3.98 54.71 -16.54
C GLU A 856 -2.88 54.99 -15.51
N GLU A 857 -2.92 56.18 -14.92
CA GLU A 857 -2.01 56.62 -13.87
C GLU A 857 -2.17 55.82 -12.59
N LEU A 858 -3.40 55.68 -12.08
CA LEU A 858 -3.67 54.92 -10.86
C LEU A 858 -3.18 53.47 -10.95
N PHE A 859 -3.39 52.81 -12.10
CA PHE A 859 -2.90 51.44 -12.30
C PHE A 859 -1.36 51.38 -12.50
N SER A 860 -0.76 52.46 -13.00
CA SER A 860 0.70 52.53 -13.17
C SER A 860 1.40 52.74 -11.83
N VAL A 861 0.87 53.63 -10.98
CA VAL A 861 1.36 53.80 -9.60
C VAL A 861 1.17 52.52 -8.80
N TYR A 862 0.03 51.84 -8.91
CA TYR A 862 -0.16 50.53 -8.29
C TYR A 862 0.90 49.49 -8.70
N ARG A 863 1.27 49.44 -9.99
CA ARG A 863 2.32 48.53 -10.47
C ARG A 863 3.69 48.88 -9.90
N LEU A 864 4.03 50.16 -9.85
CA LEU A 864 5.26 50.64 -9.24
C LEU A 864 5.30 50.37 -7.73
N TRP A 865 4.21 50.63 -7.02
CA TRP A 865 4.07 50.31 -5.61
C TRP A 865 4.23 48.80 -5.36
N CYS A 866 3.63 47.95 -6.20
CA CYS A 866 3.83 46.49 -6.11
C CYS A 866 5.29 46.10 -6.28
N GLU A 867 5.99 46.69 -7.27
CA GLU A 867 7.40 46.43 -7.52
C GLU A 867 8.28 46.88 -6.34
N ARG A 868 8.06 48.09 -5.81
CA ARG A 868 8.74 48.64 -4.62
C ARG A 868 8.55 47.74 -3.39
N ASN A 869 7.38 47.12 -3.25
CA ASN A 869 7.04 46.24 -2.14
C ASN A 869 7.29 44.74 -2.39
N GLY A 870 7.96 44.37 -3.50
CA GLY A 870 8.26 42.98 -3.83
C GLY A 870 7.03 42.10 -4.08
N ARG A 871 5.91 42.70 -4.51
CA ARG A 871 4.63 42.02 -4.75
C ARG A 871 4.36 41.87 -6.25
N ALA A 872 3.67 40.79 -6.63
CA ALA A 872 3.17 40.62 -7.98
C ALA A 872 1.88 41.44 -8.20
N ALA A 873 1.88 42.34 -9.19
CA ALA A 873 0.72 43.17 -9.49
C ALA A 873 -0.44 42.36 -10.10
N LEU A 874 -1.68 42.68 -9.71
CA LEU A 874 -2.87 42.18 -10.39
C LEU A 874 -2.95 42.71 -11.83
N ASN A 875 -3.61 41.95 -12.71
CA ASN A 875 -3.98 42.47 -14.02
C ASN A 875 -4.99 43.62 -13.89
N ASN A 876 -5.10 44.45 -14.93
CA ASN A 876 -5.92 45.67 -14.93
C ASN A 876 -7.38 45.41 -14.50
N THR A 877 -8.00 44.36 -15.04
CA THR A 877 -9.39 43.99 -14.72
C THR A 877 -9.57 43.63 -13.24
N ASN A 878 -8.67 42.80 -12.70
CA ASN A 878 -8.74 42.33 -11.32
C ASN A 878 -8.37 43.43 -10.31
N PHE A 879 -7.45 44.33 -10.68
CA PHE A 879 -7.15 45.53 -9.89
C PHE A 879 -8.40 46.38 -9.67
N TYR A 880 -9.07 46.81 -10.75
CA TYR A 880 -10.25 47.66 -10.65
C TYR A 880 -11.42 46.97 -9.94
N LYS A 881 -11.64 45.68 -10.19
CA LYS A 881 -12.66 44.90 -9.47
C LYS A 881 -12.41 44.90 -7.97
N SER A 882 -11.15 44.76 -7.55
CA SER A 882 -10.77 44.76 -6.13
C SER A 882 -10.85 46.16 -5.55
N LEU A 883 -10.36 47.18 -6.25
CA LEU A 883 -10.42 48.58 -5.84
C LEU A 883 -11.86 49.03 -5.54
N TYR A 884 -12.81 48.73 -6.42
CA TYR A 884 -14.23 49.05 -6.18
C TYR A 884 -14.81 48.33 -4.96
N ARG A 885 -14.39 47.08 -4.73
CA ARG A 885 -14.82 46.32 -3.55
C ARG A 885 -14.27 46.90 -2.25
N GLU A 886 -12.99 47.26 -2.21
CA GLU A 886 -12.35 47.79 -1.00
C GLU A 886 -12.80 49.24 -0.69
N THR A 887 -13.05 50.05 -1.71
CA THR A 887 -13.42 51.47 -1.54
C THR A 887 -14.92 51.72 -1.45
N GLY A 888 -15.76 50.78 -1.90
CA GLY A 888 -17.20 50.97 -2.07
C GLY A 888 -17.59 51.86 -3.26
N LEU A 889 -16.61 52.34 -4.05
CA LEU A 889 -16.86 53.08 -5.29
C LEU A 889 -17.48 52.15 -6.34
N THR A 890 -18.27 52.71 -7.26
CA THR A 890 -18.97 51.94 -8.30
C THR A 890 -18.63 52.45 -9.68
N LYS A 891 -18.61 51.54 -10.66
CA LYS A 891 -18.31 51.89 -12.05
C LYS A 891 -19.33 52.89 -12.61
N GLU A 892 -20.60 52.70 -12.28
CA GLU A 892 -21.72 53.47 -12.81
C GLU A 892 -21.71 54.93 -12.33
N LYS A 893 -21.29 55.16 -11.08
CA LYS A 893 -21.29 56.50 -10.48
C LYS A 893 -19.95 57.22 -10.63
N ASN A 894 -18.85 56.48 -10.52
CA ASN A 894 -17.55 57.09 -10.31
C ASN A 894 -16.68 57.14 -11.58
N GLU A 895 -16.93 56.29 -12.60
CA GLU A 895 -16.17 56.37 -13.86
C GLU A 895 -16.73 57.43 -14.83
N PHE A 896 -15.84 58.29 -15.36
CA PHE A 896 -16.19 59.26 -16.39
C PHE A 896 -15.01 59.52 -17.35
N GLN A 897 -15.26 60.24 -18.45
CA GLN A 897 -14.27 60.48 -19.51
C GLN A 897 -14.10 61.96 -19.81
N PRO A 898 -13.31 62.71 -19.01
CA PRO A 898 -12.99 64.11 -19.33
C PRO A 898 -12.09 64.19 -20.57
N ARG A 899 -12.12 65.36 -21.23
CA ARG A 899 -11.12 65.71 -22.25
C ARG A 899 -9.92 66.36 -21.56
N VAL A 900 -8.77 65.69 -21.60
CA VAL A 900 -7.49 66.17 -21.08
C VAL A 900 -6.54 66.33 -22.27
N ALA A 901 -5.98 67.53 -22.47
CA ALA A 901 -5.09 67.85 -23.60
C ALA A 901 -5.61 67.38 -24.98
N GLY A 902 -6.92 67.51 -25.22
CA GLY A 902 -7.56 67.13 -26.49
C GLY A 902 -7.87 65.63 -26.66
N LYS A 903 -7.52 64.77 -25.71
CA LYS A 903 -7.82 63.33 -25.72
C LYS A 903 -8.87 62.98 -24.65
N GLN A 904 -9.72 61.99 -24.92
CA GLN A 904 -10.61 61.43 -23.90
C GLN A 904 -9.83 60.41 -23.06
N VAL A 905 -9.77 60.64 -21.74
CA VAL A 905 -9.08 59.78 -20.78
C VAL A 905 -10.10 59.26 -19.77
N ARG A 906 -10.00 58.01 -19.32
CA ARG A 906 -10.91 57.45 -18.30
C ARG A 906 -10.45 57.83 -16.91
N HIS A 907 -11.33 58.44 -16.12
CA HIS A 907 -11.09 58.86 -14.73
C HIS A 907 -12.03 58.12 -13.76
N ILE A 908 -11.60 58.04 -12.50
CA ILE A 908 -12.42 57.60 -11.36
C ILE A 908 -12.51 58.77 -10.37
N SER A 909 -13.71 59.20 -10.03
CA SER A 909 -13.98 60.20 -8.97
C SER A 909 -14.05 59.56 -7.59
N GLY A 910 -13.78 60.35 -6.55
CA GLY A 910 -13.79 59.91 -5.15
C GLY A 910 -12.47 59.32 -4.66
N ILE A 911 -11.44 59.32 -5.52
CA ILE A 911 -10.09 58.85 -5.20
C ILE A 911 -9.06 59.69 -5.96
N THR A 912 -8.00 60.09 -5.26
CA THR A 912 -6.82 60.74 -5.83
C THR A 912 -5.56 60.02 -5.35
N LEU A 913 -4.43 60.23 -6.03
CA LEU A 913 -3.13 59.79 -5.51
C LEU A 913 -2.66 60.76 -4.42
N GLN A 914 -1.91 60.24 -3.44
CA GLN A 914 -1.19 61.09 -2.50
C GLN A 914 -0.11 61.87 -3.27
N VAL A 915 0.01 63.16 -2.97
CA VAL A 915 1.07 63.99 -3.52
C VAL A 915 2.21 63.92 -2.52
N GLU A 916 3.34 63.30 -2.90
CA GLU A 916 4.57 63.38 -2.11
C GLU A 916 4.91 64.87 -1.94
N SER A 917 4.89 65.38 -0.70
CA SER A 917 5.51 66.66 -0.40
C SER A 917 7.02 66.49 -0.54
N GLU A 918 7.65 67.26 -1.42
CA GLU A 918 9.11 67.32 -1.65
C GLU A 918 9.91 67.85 -0.42
N GLU A 919 9.60 67.44 0.81
CA GLU A 919 10.31 67.90 2.02
C GLU A 919 11.24 66.86 2.66
N ASP A 920 11.28 65.60 2.23
CA ASP A 920 12.12 64.56 2.86
C ASP A 920 13.13 63.87 1.91
N GLU A 921 13.78 64.63 1.02
CA GLU A 921 15.02 64.17 0.36
C GLU A 921 16.13 65.24 0.43
N ASN A 922 16.80 65.33 1.58
CA ASN A 922 18.24 65.58 1.60
C ASN A 922 18.93 64.96 2.83
N PRO A 923 19.49 63.74 2.75
CA PRO A 923 20.36 63.19 3.80
C PRO A 923 21.82 63.66 3.69
N PHE A 924 22.10 64.69 2.89
CA PHE A 924 23.41 65.37 2.83
C PHE A 924 23.26 66.88 2.99
N ASP A 925 22.82 67.32 4.17
CA ASP A 925 23.34 68.56 4.75
C ASP A 925 23.33 68.48 6.30
N MET A 926 24.54 68.50 6.87
CA MET A 926 24.98 68.41 8.28
C MET A 926 25.11 67.04 8.94
#